data_AF-A0A7W3Z5X2-F1
#
_entry.id   AF-A0A7W3Z5X2-F1
#
_cell.length_a   1.000
_cell.length_b   1.000
_cell.length_c   1.000
_cell.angle_alpha   90.00
_cell.angle_beta   90.00
_cell.angle_gamma   90.00
#
_symmetry.space_group_name_H-M   'P 1'
#
loop_
_entity.id
_entity.type
_entity.pdbx_description
1 polymer ?
#
loop_
_entity_poly.entity_id
_entity_poly.type
_entity_poly.pdbx_seq_one_letter_code
_entity_poly.pdbx_strand_id
1 'polypeptide(L)'
;MKDSVKRRLGVILFLGGIGLWSCGGKKIAVEKTPASRVVYRVEDNELLSGYPKFSTPWIVFSAQEEGAIYDREKQEQANKKTSFLAPFVVLKKRGDRYKVAPYNTGSMMNGKMDRAQVQSQSWIGEKDLLLWGESLKSATTGFRLKGLLTLHHPDVIANSEQFVQSDSISLFKDPSLLKRSSAKMPLNTVVYLYKFSADNKRVLVGDRPRIDADHLDSTRYGWIDARILSVWGERTAFKVKPTPGIPAIQVGMERSETAFIPVISSSEIQDIHDFYHIFPLTYHWRKDDFSIRYWDHYLDYSANWLYNVDGQPIAYDTYKKRVVAHRKLNLVFVLDGSREVMDHLGAFKVIMQGLAEQFDQESYFDSISYSTLFYHVSAAVKQGSDQHTQDFSSWFHAFERPMEMPEHSAANISLYEAMDDLSSLLKSRENESNLVVVIGEAIQPKDKEKQQRLIDKLVDTQSRLLFYQVQANYLDPDNDFVLFAEEVIKASSNQLIPYKKQLLIRHEDVVEGNEFDLSQGNQGFYHLDYPLQSMHQGAVLFPKKGQVNAPLALQNTLQRITQAIVIDNKKIDSTLTAAFTSDQGMSRTKIKATYQPFFQQDQPYVPLVLAKQLERQSRVFMQEGVLKKQEDIGVDALEYGVLLDEEELADIRDYYLSIYAAVIKNKKNLSNRRMIRRYIQVARGKSVLPNKVTKSFLLANTMSTGLFQRTGLYETNADSLSVLKLKQWKQTRRMNAKMLEDFFSSFKTKASEIEEHKGDKTVRLQQNDHCFYWLNQAYIPILNYNNQQLKDQSFDLLPVELEKIKEQNPKKEVNEGHAKDYIERVKKGMP
;
A
#
# COMPACT_ATOMS: atom_id res chain seq x y z
N MET A 1 -48.27 -15.51 -50.81
CA MET A 1 -49.20 -15.80 -51.92
C MET A 1 -48.64 -17.01 -52.67
N LYS A 2 -49.30 -18.16 -52.76
CA LYS A 2 -50.68 -18.51 -52.35
C LYS A 2 -50.69 -19.56 -51.23
N ASP A 3 -51.80 -19.56 -50.50
CA ASP A 3 -52.23 -20.50 -49.46
C ASP A 3 -52.57 -21.89 -50.08
N SER A 4 -52.90 -22.98 -49.35
CA SER A 4 -53.57 -23.03 -48.05
C SER A 4 -53.49 -24.38 -47.32
N VAL A 5 -53.70 -24.31 -45.99
CA VAL A 5 -54.35 -25.30 -45.08
C VAL A 5 -53.84 -26.75 -45.01
N LYS A 6 -53.25 -27.08 -43.84
CA LYS A 6 -53.18 -28.44 -43.26
C LYS A 6 -54.34 -28.67 -42.28
N ARG A 7 -54.94 -29.87 -42.28
CA ARG A 7 -55.56 -30.49 -41.08
C ARG A 7 -55.56 -32.03 -41.20
N ARG A 8 -55.10 -32.69 -40.12
CA ARG A 8 -55.69 -33.85 -39.37
C ARG A 8 -56.48 -34.89 -40.20
N LEU A 9 -56.34 -36.21 -40.11
CA LEU A 9 -55.74 -37.19 -39.18
C LEU A 9 -55.40 -38.46 -40.03
N GLY A 10 -54.67 -39.51 -39.63
CA GLY A 10 -53.96 -39.82 -38.38
C GLY A 10 -54.06 -41.32 -38.05
N VAL A 11 -52.99 -42.10 -38.28
CA VAL A 11 -52.98 -43.58 -38.18
C VAL A 11 -52.14 -44.05 -37.00
N ILE A 12 -52.74 -44.92 -36.18
CA ILE A 12 -52.07 -45.64 -35.08
C ILE A 12 -51.29 -46.80 -35.69
N LEU A 13 -50.01 -46.95 -35.31
CA LEU A 13 -49.24 -48.17 -35.57
C LEU A 13 -48.53 -48.61 -34.29
N PHE A 14 -49.07 -49.68 -33.71
CA PHE A 14 -48.50 -50.38 -32.56
C PHE A 14 -47.47 -51.41 -33.08
N LEU A 15 -46.20 -51.08 -32.96
CA LEU A 15 -45.07 -52.02 -32.98
C LEU A 15 -44.08 -51.51 -31.92
N GLY A 16 -43.53 -52.33 -31.02
CA GLY A 16 -43.55 -53.78 -31.00
C GLY A 16 -42.22 -54.35 -30.50
N GLY A 17 -41.68 -53.80 -29.40
CA GLY A 17 -40.55 -54.36 -28.66
C GLY A 17 -39.18 -54.37 -29.36
N ILE A 18 -38.26 -53.52 -28.88
CA ILE A 18 -37.09 -53.99 -28.11
C ILE A 18 -36.86 -52.94 -27.03
N GLY A 19 -37.16 -53.30 -25.79
CA GLY A 19 -36.93 -52.44 -24.64
C GLY A 19 -35.44 -52.47 -24.28
N LEU A 20 -34.65 -51.58 -24.87
CA LEU A 20 -33.39 -51.16 -24.23
C LEU A 20 -33.75 -50.45 -22.93
N TRP A 21 -33.89 -51.23 -21.85
CA TRP A 21 -33.74 -50.75 -20.49
C TRP A 21 -32.28 -50.29 -20.31
N SER A 22 -31.99 -49.11 -20.83
CA SER A 22 -30.89 -48.30 -20.33
C SER A 22 -31.07 -48.21 -18.82
N CYS A 23 -30.11 -48.77 -18.07
CA CYS A 23 -29.98 -48.54 -16.64
C CYS A 23 -29.57 -47.09 -16.39
N GLY A 24 -30.45 -46.15 -16.71
CA GLY A 24 -30.32 -44.75 -16.35
C GLY A 24 -30.21 -44.66 -14.84
N GLY A 25 -29.00 -44.34 -14.35
CA GLY A 25 -28.70 -44.23 -12.93
C GLY A 25 -29.74 -43.34 -12.25
N LYS A 26 -30.49 -43.91 -11.29
CA LYS A 26 -31.59 -43.20 -10.62
C LYS A 26 -31.03 -42.00 -9.82
N LYS A 27 -30.98 -40.82 -10.44
CA LYS A 27 -30.45 -39.60 -9.81
C LYS A 27 -31.27 -39.23 -8.58
N ILE A 28 -30.59 -39.02 -7.45
CA ILE A 28 -31.19 -38.69 -6.16
C ILE A 28 -31.25 -37.17 -6.02
N ALA A 29 -32.39 -36.65 -5.58
CA ALA A 29 -32.53 -35.24 -5.23
C ALA A 29 -31.86 -34.95 -3.89
N VAL A 30 -31.16 -33.81 -3.81
CA VAL A 30 -30.41 -33.39 -2.63
C VAL A 30 -31.18 -32.32 -1.86
N GLU A 31 -30.86 -32.12 -0.58
CA GLU A 31 -31.46 -31.04 0.20
C GLU A 31 -31.04 -29.68 -0.37
N LYS A 32 -31.91 -28.69 -0.18
CA LYS A 32 -31.63 -27.32 -0.63
C LYS A 32 -31.26 -26.42 0.54
N THR A 33 -30.52 -25.35 0.24
CA THR A 33 -30.12 -24.36 1.23
C THR A 33 -31.36 -23.69 1.87
N PRO A 34 -31.36 -23.50 3.21
CA PRO A 34 -32.40 -22.77 3.90
C PRO A 34 -32.29 -21.26 3.65
N ALA A 35 -33.28 -20.50 4.12
CA ALA A 35 -33.20 -19.05 4.13
C ALA A 35 -32.10 -18.56 5.10
N SER A 36 -31.46 -17.43 4.75
CA SER A 36 -30.45 -16.82 5.62
C SER A 36 -31.08 -16.25 6.90
N ARG A 37 -30.38 -16.46 8.02
CA ARG A 37 -30.74 -16.02 9.38
C ARG A 37 -29.54 -15.37 10.07
N VAL A 38 -29.78 -14.56 11.09
CA VAL A 38 -28.70 -14.11 11.99
C VAL A 38 -28.12 -15.33 12.72
N VAL A 39 -26.79 -15.40 12.79
CA VAL A 39 -26.03 -16.52 13.39
C VAL A 39 -24.96 -16.05 14.37
N TYR A 40 -24.40 -14.84 14.19
CA TYR A 40 -23.37 -14.28 15.07
C TYR A 40 -23.63 -12.79 15.33
N ARG A 41 -22.98 -12.27 16.36
CA ARG A 41 -22.85 -10.82 16.60
C ARG A 41 -21.38 -10.51 16.86
N VAL A 42 -20.84 -9.53 16.15
CA VAL A 42 -19.44 -9.10 16.23
C VAL A 42 -19.44 -7.58 16.35
N GLU A 43 -18.84 -7.04 17.41
CA GLU A 43 -19.01 -5.63 17.78
C GLU A 43 -20.52 -5.27 17.85
N ASP A 44 -20.95 -4.26 17.10
CA ASP A 44 -22.34 -3.86 16.95
C ASP A 44 -23.04 -4.45 15.71
N ASN A 45 -22.36 -5.32 14.95
CA ASN A 45 -22.88 -5.95 13.74
C ASN A 45 -23.56 -7.29 14.04
N GLU A 46 -24.84 -7.42 13.66
CA GLU A 46 -25.51 -8.72 13.55
C GLU A 46 -25.19 -9.35 12.19
N LEU A 47 -24.74 -10.61 12.20
CA LEU A 47 -24.24 -11.30 11.01
C LEU A 47 -25.17 -12.43 10.55
N LEU A 48 -25.56 -12.32 9.29
CA LEU A 48 -26.31 -13.31 8.53
C LEU A 48 -25.43 -14.47 8.07
N SER A 49 -25.98 -15.68 8.14
CA SER A 49 -25.40 -16.89 7.55
C SER A 49 -25.15 -16.73 6.05
N GLY A 50 -24.04 -17.29 5.56
CA GLY A 50 -23.65 -17.25 4.14
C GLY A 50 -24.50 -18.10 3.18
N TYR A 51 -25.76 -18.39 3.52
CA TYR A 51 -26.65 -19.09 2.59
C TYR A 51 -26.96 -18.19 1.37
N PRO A 52 -26.97 -18.77 0.15
CA PRO A 52 -27.27 -18.02 -1.05
C PRO A 52 -28.71 -17.50 -1.02
N LYS A 53 -28.93 -16.33 -1.64
CA LYS A 53 -30.22 -15.63 -1.67
C LYS A 53 -31.35 -16.45 -2.32
N PHE A 54 -31.00 -17.38 -3.21
CA PHE A 54 -31.93 -18.33 -3.81
C PHE A 54 -31.57 -19.75 -3.38
N SER A 55 -32.58 -20.58 -3.15
CA SER A 55 -32.38 -21.93 -2.63
C SER A 55 -31.74 -22.86 -3.69
N THR A 56 -30.48 -23.23 -3.46
CA THR A 56 -29.64 -24.07 -4.32
C THR A 56 -29.39 -25.44 -3.68
N PRO A 57 -28.80 -26.42 -4.39
CA PRO A 57 -28.26 -27.62 -3.75
C PRO A 57 -27.35 -27.27 -2.56
N TRP A 58 -27.54 -27.98 -1.44
CA TRP A 58 -26.85 -27.65 -0.19
C TRP A 58 -25.51 -28.36 -0.10
N ILE A 59 -24.45 -27.64 -0.50
CA ILE A 59 -23.05 -28.02 -0.24
C ILE A 59 -22.63 -27.45 1.13
N VAL A 60 -21.91 -28.26 1.90
CA VAL A 60 -21.30 -27.92 3.19
C VAL A 60 -19.85 -28.39 3.19
N PHE A 61 -19.02 -27.84 4.06
CA PHE A 61 -17.59 -28.17 4.15
C PHE A 61 -17.26 -28.65 5.56
N SER A 62 -16.25 -29.51 5.72
CA SER A 62 -15.71 -29.78 7.06
C SER A 62 -15.12 -28.49 7.65
N ALA A 63 -15.58 -28.10 8.83
CA ALA A 63 -15.05 -26.94 9.54
C ALA A 63 -13.72 -27.24 10.25
N GLN A 64 -13.29 -28.51 10.39
CA GLN A 64 -12.07 -28.85 11.11
C GLN A 64 -11.36 -30.12 10.60
N GLU A 65 -10.04 -30.18 10.80
CA GLU A 65 -9.23 -31.36 10.52
C GLU A 65 -9.49 -32.48 11.54
N GLU A 66 -9.78 -33.67 11.03
CA GLU A 66 -10.29 -34.84 11.75
C GLU A 66 -11.70 -34.67 12.35
N GLY A 67 -12.57 -33.92 11.68
CA GLY A 67 -14.00 -33.84 12.02
C GLY A 67 -14.66 -35.22 12.10
N ALA A 68 -15.56 -35.43 13.07
CA ALA A 68 -16.12 -36.74 13.39
C ALA A 68 -17.20 -37.19 12.38
N ILE A 69 -17.05 -38.42 11.86
CA ILE A 69 -17.99 -39.05 10.93
C ILE A 69 -18.59 -40.31 11.56
N TYR A 70 -19.92 -40.45 11.47
CA TYR A 70 -20.70 -41.55 12.02
C TYR A 70 -21.48 -42.27 10.91
N ASP A 71 -21.51 -43.60 10.87
CA ASP A 71 -22.33 -44.31 9.85
C ASP A 71 -23.83 -44.28 10.19
N ARG A 72 -24.18 -44.10 11.48
CA ARG A 72 -25.56 -44.05 11.98
C ARG A 72 -25.83 -42.78 12.79
N GLU A 73 -27.04 -42.25 12.64
CA GLU A 73 -27.49 -40.98 13.25
C GLU A 73 -27.26 -40.91 14.76
N LYS A 74 -27.68 -41.94 15.50
CA LYS A 74 -27.57 -42.02 16.97
C LYS A 74 -26.29 -42.68 17.48
N GLN A 75 -25.27 -42.84 16.63
CA GLN A 75 -24.01 -43.44 17.06
C GLN A 75 -23.19 -42.44 17.89
N GLU A 76 -22.71 -42.87 19.06
CA GLU A 76 -21.94 -42.01 19.97
C GLU A 76 -20.46 -41.94 19.59
N GLN A 77 -19.88 -43.06 19.15
CA GLN A 77 -18.48 -43.16 18.73
C GLN A 77 -18.34 -42.97 17.21
N ALA A 78 -17.35 -42.18 16.78
CA ALA A 78 -17.08 -41.92 15.37
C ALA A 78 -16.31 -43.06 14.70
N ASN A 79 -16.65 -43.38 13.46
CA ASN A 79 -16.02 -44.48 12.69
C ASN A 79 -14.89 -43.97 11.80
N LYS A 80 -14.98 -42.72 11.35
CA LYS A 80 -14.04 -42.09 10.41
C LYS A 80 -13.83 -40.61 10.79
N LYS A 81 -12.79 -40.04 10.21
CA LYS A 81 -12.37 -38.65 10.35
C LYS A 81 -12.35 -37.98 8.97
N THR A 82 -12.78 -36.72 8.88
CA THR A 82 -12.68 -35.90 7.65
C THR A 82 -11.57 -34.88 7.73
N SER A 83 -10.90 -34.59 6.62
CA SER A 83 -9.98 -33.46 6.54
C SER A 83 -10.69 -32.11 6.50
N PHE A 84 -9.95 -31.05 6.83
CA PHE A 84 -10.42 -29.67 6.82
C PHE A 84 -10.89 -29.25 5.42
N LEU A 85 -12.01 -28.51 5.36
CA LEU A 85 -12.72 -28.07 4.16
C LEU A 85 -13.13 -29.14 3.14
N ALA A 86 -13.03 -30.43 3.46
CA ALA A 86 -13.58 -31.49 2.61
C ALA A 86 -15.07 -31.20 2.29
N PRO A 87 -15.46 -31.15 1.00
CA PRO A 87 -16.80 -30.74 0.60
C PRO A 87 -17.78 -31.92 0.61
N PHE A 88 -19.02 -31.65 1.01
CA PHE A 88 -20.09 -32.64 1.13
C PHE A 88 -21.42 -32.07 0.65
N VAL A 89 -22.29 -32.93 0.15
CA VAL A 89 -23.69 -32.58 -0.21
C VAL A 89 -24.64 -33.08 0.87
N VAL A 90 -25.55 -32.23 1.33
CA VAL A 90 -26.56 -32.60 2.33
C VAL A 90 -27.68 -33.41 1.67
N LEU A 91 -27.95 -34.58 2.25
CA LEU A 91 -29.03 -35.49 1.86
C LEU A 91 -30.22 -35.43 2.82
N LYS A 92 -30.00 -35.04 4.08
CA LYS A 92 -31.02 -34.90 5.12
C LYS A 92 -30.49 -34.14 6.34
N LYS A 93 -31.33 -33.34 7.02
CA LYS A 93 -31.07 -32.86 8.39
C LYS A 93 -31.92 -33.63 9.41
N ARG A 94 -31.36 -33.96 10.58
CA ARG A 94 -32.10 -34.41 11.78
C ARG A 94 -31.41 -33.89 13.04
N GLY A 95 -32.12 -33.07 13.84
CA GLY A 95 -31.53 -32.43 15.01
C GLY A 95 -30.33 -31.55 14.63
N ASP A 96 -29.24 -31.72 15.35
CA ASP A 96 -27.91 -31.12 15.12
C ASP A 96 -27.03 -31.94 14.16
N ARG A 97 -27.52 -33.06 13.61
CA ARG A 97 -26.76 -33.94 12.71
C ARG A 97 -27.26 -33.86 11.27
N TYR A 98 -26.29 -33.92 10.36
CA TYR A 98 -26.48 -33.82 8.92
C TYR A 98 -26.07 -35.13 8.26
N LYS A 99 -26.98 -35.71 7.47
CA LYS A 99 -26.66 -36.84 6.60
C LYS A 99 -26.11 -36.29 5.30
N VAL A 100 -24.90 -36.70 4.95
CA VAL A 100 -24.14 -36.14 3.84
C VAL A 100 -23.53 -37.23 2.96
N ALA A 101 -23.20 -36.88 1.72
CA ALA A 101 -22.31 -37.66 0.85
C ALA A 101 -21.13 -36.80 0.38
N PRO A 102 -19.94 -37.38 0.12
CA PRO A 102 -18.78 -36.63 -0.39
C PRO A 102 -19.10 -35.93 -1.72
N TYR A 103 -18.72 -34.66 -1.85
CA TYR A 103 -18.84 -33.92 -3.11
C TYR A 103 -17.59 -34.12 -3.97
N ASN A 104 -17.79 -34.36 -5.26
CA ASN A 104 -16.73 -34.35 -6.27
C ASN A 104 -17.07 -33.31 -7.35
N THR A 105 -16.06 -32.69 -7.96
CA THR A 105 -16.24 -31.70 -9.04
C THR A 105 -17.16 -32.24 -10.15
N GLY A 106 -18.18 -31.46 -10.53
CA GLY A 106 -19.15 -31.86 -11.57
C GLY A 106 -20.14 -32.99 -11.21
N SER A 107 -20.12 -33.50 -9.97
CA SER A 107 -21.01 -34.60 -9.52
C SER A 107 -22.51 -34.27 -9.47
N MET A 108 -22.87 -32.98 -9.53
CA MET A 108 -24.25 -32.52 -9.47
C MET A 108 -24.73 -31.92 -10.80
N MET A 109 -25.86 -32.42 -11.30
CA MET A 109 -26.57 -31.82 -12.43
C MET A 109 -28.03 -31.56 -12.05
N ASN A 110 -28.50 -30.32 -12.26
CA ASN A 110 -29.88 -29.90 -11.97
C ASN A 110 -30.35 -30.21 -10.54
N GLY A 111 -29.46 -30.11 -9.55
CA GLY A 111 -29.74 -30.42 -8.15
C GLY A 111 -30.03 -31.89 -7.87
N LYS A 112 -29.45 -32.80 -8.68
CA LYS A 112 -29.47 -34.24 -8.46
C LYS A 112 -28.07 -34.82 -8.61
N MET A 113 -27.79 -35.87 -7.85
CA MET A 113 -26.52 -36.59 -7.82
C MET A 113 -26.73 -38.06 -8.23
N ASP A 114 -25.72 -38.70 -8.79
CA ASP A 114 -25.82 -40.10 -9.21
C ASP A 114 -25.81 -41.05 -8.00
N ARG A 115 -26.66 -42.10 -8.07
CA ARG A 115 -26.94 -42.99 -6.93
C ARG A 115 -25.71 -43.67 -6.33
N ALA A 116 -24.68 -43.93 -7.14
CA ALA A 116 -23.44 -44.55 -6.69
C ALA A 116 -22.67 -43.66 -5.71
N GLN A 117 -22.60 -42.34 -5.96
CA GLN A 117 -21.92 -41.39 -5.08
C GLN A 117 -22.66 -41.18 -3.76
N VAL A 118 -23.98 -41.41 -3.75
CA VAL A 118 -24.83 -41.34 -2.54
C VAL A 118 -24.71 -42.60 -1.66
N GLN A 119 -24.12 -43.70 -2.14
CA GLN A 119 -23.97 -44.93 -1.34
C GLN A 119 -22.98 -44.78 -0.17
N SER A 120 -21.99 -43.89 -0.28
CA SER A 120 -21.02 -43.55 0.80
C SER A 120 -21.57 -42.53 1.82
N GLN A 121 -22.90 -42.41 1.92
CA GLN A 121 -23.58 -41.53 2.87
C GLN A 121 -23.16 -41.76 4.33
N SER A 122 -22.88 -40.68 5.05
CA SER A 122 -22.49 -40.67 6.46
C SER A 122 -23.21 -39.57 7.23
N TRP A 123 -23.05 -39.51 8.55
CA TRP A 123 -23.56 -38.45 9.41
C TRP A 123 -22.41 -37.63 10.01
N ILE A 124 -22.57 -36.30 10.06
CA ILE A 124 -21.62 -35.36 10.66
C ILE A 124 -22.42 -34.34 11.52
N GLY A 125 -21.85 -33.86 12.63
CA GLY A 125 -22.48 -32.86 13.51
C GLY A 125 -22.37 -31.42 13.00
N GLU A 126 -23.34 -30.56 13.35
CA GLU A 126 -23.38 -29.14 12.95
C GLU A 126 -22.13 -28.35 13.42
N LYS A 127 -21.57 -28.71 14.58
CA LYS A 127 -20.31 -28.13 15.08
C LYS A 127 -19.13 -28.39 14.14
N ASP A 128 -19.08 -29.57 13.52
CA ASP A 128 -17.99 -30.04 12.66
C ASP A 128 -18.13 -29.54 11.21
N LEU A 129 -19.23 -28.87 10.86
CA LEU A 129 -19.53 -28.40 9.49
C LEU A 129 -19.56 -26.88 9.37
N LEU A 130 -18.99 -26.36 8.29
CA LEU A 130 -19.32 -25.04 7.75
C LEU A 130 -20.52 -25.24 6.81
N LEU A 131 -21.69 -24.74 7.24
CA LEU A 131 -22.96 -25.02 6.57
C LEU A 131 -23.22 -24.23 5.29
N TRP A 132 -22.32 -23.32 4.90
CA TRP A 132 -22.50 -22.40 3.78
C TRP A 132 -21.18 -22.06 3.09
N GLY A 133 -21.25 -21.72 1.80
CA GLY A 133 -20.07 -21.38 0.99
C GLY A 133 -19.79 -19.89 0.81
N GLU A 134 -20.72 -18.99 1.15
CA GLU A 134 -20.46 -17.54 1.09
C GLU A 134 -20.03 -16.99 2.45
N SER A 135 -19.31 -15.88 2.44
CA SER A 135 -18.96 -15.11 3.63
C SER A 135 -20.18 -14.51 4.35
N LEU A 136 -19.99 -14.23 5.65
CA LEU A 136 -20.98 -13.60 6.52
C LEU A 136 -21.30 -12.17 6.07
N LYS A 137 -22.56 -11.78 6.22
CA LYS A 137 -23.10 -10.48 5.76
C LYS A 137 -23.78 -9.74 6.89
N SER A 138 -23.71 -8.42 6.87
CA SER A 138 -24.47 -7.56 7.78
C SER A 138 -25.98 -7.78 7.62
N ALA A 139 -26.67 -8.05 8.73
CA ALA A 139 -28.13 -8.14 8.76
C ALA A 139 -28.82 -6.80 8.48
N THR A 140 -28.11 -5.69 8.72
CA THR A 140 -28.59 -4.34 8.46
C THR A 140 -28.60 -4.01 6.97
N THR A 141 -27.51 -4.28 6.26
CA THR A 141 -27.27 -3.76 4.90
C THR A 141 -27.34 -4.84 3.83
N GLY A 142 -26.99 -6.08 4.17
CA GLY A 142 -26.78 -7.19 3.24
C GLY A 142 -25.40 -7.20 2.59
N PHE A 143 -24.51 -6.25 2.91
CA PHE A 143 -23.12 -6.26 2.46
C PHE A 143 -22.28 -7.28 3.24
N ARG A 144 -21.19 -7.76 2.62
CA ARG A 144 -20.21 -8.64 3.27
C ARG A 144 -19.49 -7.88 4.38
N LEU A 145 -19.22 -8.52 5.51
CA LEU A 145 -18.30 -7.96 6.49
C LEU A 145 -16.87 -8.35 6.13
N LYS A 146 -16.00 -7.34 5.95
CA LYS A 146 -14.57 -7.49 5.72
C LYS A 146 -13.82 -7.30 7.04
N GLY A 147 -12.84 -8.15 7.30
CA GLY A 147 -11.86 -7.98 8.37
C GLY A 147 -10.45 -7.76 7.81
N LEU A 148 -9.53 -7.38 8.68
CA LEU A 148 -8.10 -7.29 8.40
C LEU A 148 -7.33 -8.11 9.44
N LEU A 149 -6.26 -8.76 8.99
CA LEU A 149 -5.31 -9.44 9.85
C LEU A 149 -4.28 -8.45 10.39
N THR A 150 -4.48 -7.96 11.62
CA THR A 150 -3.68 -6.85 12.18
C THR A 150 -3.21 -7.17 13.60
N LEU A 151 -2.14 -6.51 14.00
CA LEU A 151 -1.70 -6.51 15.38
C LEU A 151 -2.36 -5.33 16.10
N HIS A 152 -3.29 -5.61 17.01
CA HIS A 152 -4.02 -4.56 17.73
C HIS A 152 -4.38 -4.94 19.18
N HIS A 153 -4.26 -6.22 19.56
CA HIS A 153 -4.58 -6.69 20.91
C HIS A 153 -3.30 -6.94 21.74
N PRO A 154 -3.22 -6.48 23.01
CA PRO A 154 -2.04 -6.66 23.87
C PRO A 154 -1.54 -8.10 23.96
N ASP A 155 -2.42 -9.07 24.24
CA ASP A 155 -2.06 -10.49 24.28
C ASP A 155 -1.42 -11.03 23.00
N VAL A 156 -1.82 -10.53 21.83
CA VAL A 156 -1.29 -10.96 20.52
C VAL A 156 0.09 -10.36 20.28
N ILE A 157 0.33 -9.14 20.73
CA ILE A 157 1.67 -8.52 20.73
C ILE A 157 2.59 -9.25 21.70
N ALA A 158 2.11 -9.56 22.92
CA ALA A 158 2.89 -10.25 23.95
C ALA A 158 3.22 -11.71 23.62
N ASN A 159 2.32 -12.42 22.93
CA ASN A 159 2.47 -13.84 22.55
C ASN A 159 2.61 -14.02 21.03
N SER A 160 3.27 -13.08 20.36
CA SER A 160 3.26 -12.99 18.89
C SER A 160 3.74 -14.26 18.19
N GLU A 161 4.71 -14.98 18.75
CA GLU A 161 5.27 -16.23 18.20
C GLU A 161 4.24 -17.36 18.01
N GLN A 162 3.13 -17.33 18.76
CA GLN A 162 2.03 -18.28 18.59
C GLN A 162 1.26 -18.02 17.28
N PHE A 163 1.22 -16.77 16.81
CA PHE A 163 0.29 -16.29 15.80
C PHE A 163 0.98 -15.74 14.54
N VAL A 164 2.15 -15.13 14.68
CA VAL A 164 2.91 -14.42 13.64
C VAL A 164 4.18 -15.19 13.34
N GLN A 165 4.50 -15.34 12.05
CA GLN A 165 5.78 -15.86 11.59
C GLN A 165 6.25 -15.04 10.40
N SER A 166 7.38 -14.34 10.57
CA SER A 166 7.86 -13.32 9.64
C SER A 166 6.82 -12.20 9.48
N ASP A 167 6.36 -11.93 8.27
CA ASP A 167 5.37 -10.92 7.91
C ASP A 167 3.92 -11.45 7.92
N SER A 168 3.71 -12.70 8.35
CA SER A 168 2.49 -13.46 8.05
C SER A 168 1.84 -14.10 9.29
N ILE A 169 0.52 -14.11 9.33
CA ILE A 169 -0.29 -14.82 10.32
C ILE A 169 -0.35 -16.32 9.98
N SER A 170 -0.10 -17.15 10.98
CA SER A 170 -0.27 -18.59 10.94
C SER A 170 -1.76 -18.97 10.91
N LEU A 171 -2.15 -19.76 9.91
CA LEU A 171 -3.50 -20.34 9.84
C LEU A 171 -3.55 -21.69 10.56
N PHE A 172 -4.73 -22.06 11.05
CA PHE A 172 -4.96 -23.35 11.71
C PHE A 172 -6.12 -24.09 11.05
N LYS A 173 -6.05 -25.43 11.03
CA LYS A 173 -7.07 -26.28 10.40
C LYS A 173 -8.23 -26.66 11.32
N ASP A 174 -8.24 -26.16 12.55
CA ASP A 174 -9.25 -26.45 13.56
C ASP A 174 -9.34 -25.31 14.60
N PRO A 175 -10.50 -25.13 15.28
CA PRO A 175 -10.71 -24.01 16.20
C PRO A 175 -9.89 -24.08 17.51
N SER A 176 -9.29 -25.21 17.88
CA SER A 176 -8.39 -25.25 19.06
C SER A 176 -7.08 -24.49 18.83
N LEU A 177 -6.73 -24.21 17.57
CA LEU A 177 -5.43 -23.68 17.13
C LEU A 177 -4.25 -24.58 17.49
N LEU A 178 -4.46 -25.89 17.61
CA LEU A 178 -3.38 -26.87 17.80
C LEU A 178 -2.85 -27.39 16.47
N LYS A 179 -3.72 -27.62 15.47
CA LYS A 179 -3.29 -28.11 14.14
C LYS A 179 -2.96 -26.94 13.22
N ARG A 180 -1.75 -26.41 13.35
CA ARG A 180 -1.22 -25.36 12.46
C ARG A 180 -1.20 -25.85 11.01
N SER A 181 -1.64 -24.99 10.09
CA SER A 181 -1.57 -25.22 8.65
C SER A 181 -0.16 -24.93 8.13
N SER A 182 0.21 -25.51 6.98
CA SER A 182 1.37 -25.05 6.22
C SER A 182 1.13 -23.69 5.56
N ALA A 183 -0.13 -23.33 5.36
CA ALA A 183 -0.55 -22.05 4.80
C ALA A 183 -0.55 -20.92 5.83
N LYS A 184 -0.33 -19.70 5.34
CA LYS A 184 -0.26 -18.45 6.10
C LYS A 184 -0.92 -17.35 5.26
N MET A 185 -1.26 -16.24 5.90
CA MET A 185 -1.69 -15.02 5.21
C MET A 185 -0.81 -13.85 5.65
N PRO A 186 -0.32 -12.99 4.75
CA PRO A 186 0.42 -11.79 5.13
C PRO A 186 -0.39 -10.90 6.09
N LEU A 187 0.32 -10.19 6.96
CA LEU A 187 -0.26 -9.11 7.76
C LEU A 187 -0.95 -8.09 6.84
N ASN A 188 -1.96 -7.42 7.40
CA ASN A 188 -2.91 -6.55 6.73
C ASN A 188 -3.78 -7.19 5.66
N THR A 189 -3.70 -8.49 5.36
CA THR A 189 -4.57 -9.08 4.32
C THR A 189 -6.05 -8.87 4.67
N VAL A 190 -6.83 -8.33 3.72
CA VAL A 190 -8.30 -8.26 3.83
C VAL A 190 -8.86 -9.68 3.75
N VAL A 191 -9.63 -10.05 4.76
CA VAL A 191 -10.24 -11.39 4.87
C VAL A 191 -11.74 -11.32 5.06
N TYR A 192 -12.40 -12.40 4.64
CA TYR A 192 -13.83 -12.61 4.79
C TYR A 192 -14.10 -13.64 5.87
N LEU A 193 -15.12 -13.36 6.68
CA LEU A 193 -15.48 -14.18 7.83
C LEU A 193 -16.49 -15.25 7.43
N TYR A 194 -16.30 -16.50 7.87
CA TYR A 194 -17.18 -17.64 7.52
C TYR A 194 -17.90 -18.26 8.71
N LYS A 195 -17.19 -18.54 9.82
CA LYS A 195 -17.72 -19.24 11.00
C LYS A 195 -16.96 -18.81 12.25
N PHE A 196 -17.66 -18.68 13.38
CA PHE A 196 -17.03 -18.51 14.69
C PHE A 196 -17.08 -19.81 15.50
N SER A 197 -16.16 -19.98 16.45
CA SER A 197 -16.28 -20.97 17.51
C SER A 197 -17.47 -20.67 18.42
N ALA A 198 -17.91 -21.66 19.22
CA ALA A 198 -19.05 -21.50 20.12
C ALA A 198 -18.85 -20.41 21.20
N ASP A 199 -17.60 -20.07 21.52
CA ASP A 199 -17.20 -19.02 22.46
C ASP A 199 -16.82 -17.69 21.76
N ASN A 200 -16.94 -17.62 20.43
CA ASN A 200 -16.51 -16.51 19.55
C ASN A 200 -15.02 -16.12 19.63
N LYS A 201 -14.16 -16.86 20.35
CA LYS A 201 -12.72 -16.55 20.46
C LYS A 201 -11.91 -16.94 19.23
N ARG A 202 -12.53 -17.64 18.27
CA ARG A 202 -11.90 -18.18 17.06
C ARG A 202 -12.79 -17.90 15.88
N VAL A 203 -12.17 -17.60 14.75
CA VAL A 203 -12.87 -17.28 13.51
C VAL A 203 -12.21 -17.99 12.33
N LEU A 204 -13.02 -18.66 11.53
CA LEU A 204 -12.65 -19.22 10.24
C LEU A 204 -12.75 -18.09 9.22
N VAL A 205 -11.60 -17.74 8.64
CA VAL A 205 -11.44 -16.69 7.64
C VAL A 205 -10.98 -17.26 6.30
N GLY A 206 -11.15 -16.46 5.24
CA GLY A 206 -10.60 -16.73 3.92
C GLY A 206 -10.29 -15.46 3.14
N ASP A 207 -9.38 -15.54 2.17
CA ASP A 207 -9.00 -14.42 1.31
C ASP A 207 -10.00 -14.13 0.16
N ARG A 208 -10.96 -15.05 -0.06
CA ARG A 208 -12.06 -14.91 -1.02
C ARG A 208 -13.40 -14.74 -0.31
N PRO A 209 -14.36 -14.04 -0.95
CA PRO A 209 -15.72 -13.85 -0.42
C PRO A 209 -16.61 -15.10 -0.47
N ARG A 210 -16.21 -16.13 -1.24
CA ARG A 210 -16.92 -17.39 -1.41
C ARG A 210 -15.92 -18.55 -1.58
N ILE A 211 -16.26 -19.70 -1.01
CA ILE A 211 -15.61 -20.99 -1.29
C ILE A 211 -16.18 -21.58 -2.58
N ASP A 212 -15.31 -21.86 -3.55
CA ASP A 212 -15.65 -22.70 -4.70
C ASP A 212 -15.41 -24.18 -4.32
N ALA A 213 -16.46 -24.99 -4.43
CA ALA A 213 -16.40 -26.43 -4.15
C ALA A 213 -15.82 -27.23 -5.32
N ASP A 214 -15.84 -26.68 -6.53
CA ASP A 214 -15.29 -27.32 -7.73
C ASP A 214 -13.77 -27.06 -7.87
N HIS A 215 -13.28 -25.94 -7.30
CA HIS A 215 -11.87 -25.49 -7.33
C HIS A 215 -11.37 -25.10 -5.93
N LEU A 216 -11.48 -26.03 -4.97
CA LEU A 216 -11.13 -25.77 -3.57
C LEU A 216 -9.60 -25.67 -3.36
N ASP A 217 -9.11 -24.45 -3.15
CA ASP A 217 -7.78 -24.18 -2.61
C ASP A 217 -7.85 -24.03 -1.08
N SER A 218 -7.54 -25.11 -0.34
CA SER A 218 -7.60 -25.11 1.13
C SER A 218 -6.51 -24.27 1.81
N THR A 219 -5.50 -23.78 1.06
CA THR A 219 -4.46 -22.91 1.62
C THR A 219 -4.97 -21.49 1.89
N ARG A 220 -6.06 -21.09 1.22
CA ARG A 220 -6.68 -19.76 1.30
C ARG A 220 -7.63 -19.55 2.46
N TYR A 221 -7.72 -20.51 3.37
CA TYR A 221 -8.69 -20.51 4.45
C TYR A 221 -8.09 -21.11 5.73
N GLY A 222 -8.53 -20.62 6.88
CA GLY A 222 -8.09 -21.17 8.16
C GLY A 222 -8.74 -20.51 9.37
N TRP A 223 -8.66 -21.20 10.50
CA TRP A 223 -8.96 -20.64 11.80
C TRP A 223 -7.82 -19.76 12.28
N ILE A 224 -8.19 -18.64 12.91
CA ILE A 224 -7.28 -17.74 13.64
C ILE A 224 -7.89 -17.41 15.02
N ASP A 225 -7.05 -16.87 15.91
CA ASP A 225 -7.54 -16.21 17.13
C ASP A 225 -8.28 -14.92 16.74
N ALA A 226 -9.48 -14.71 17.29
CA ALA A 226 -10.30 -13.55 16.95
C ALA A 226 -9.62 -12.21 17.33
N ARG A 227 -8.66 -12.22 18.28
CA ARG A 227 -7.86 -11.04 18.66
C ARG A 227 -6.85 -10.57 17.59
N ILE A 228 -6.66 -11.33 16.52
CA ILE A 228 -5.85 -10.94 15.34
C ILE A 228 -6.73 -10.28 14.28
N LEU A 229 -8.05 -10.46 14.35
CA LEU A 229 -9.00 -9.93 13.38
C LEU A 229 -9.53 -8.57 13.86
N SER A 230 -9.07 -7.47 13.26
CA SER A 230 -9.85 -6.23 13.32
C SER A 230 -10.97 -6.29 12.30
N VAL A 231 -12.18 -5.84 12.67
CA VAL A 231 -13.21 -5.56 11.67
C VAL A 231 -12.76 -4.34 10.85
N TRP A 232 -12.69 -4.47 9.53
CA TRP A 232 -12.46 -3.29 8.67
C TRP A 232 -13.77 -2.54 8.48
N GLY A 233 -14.83 -3.27 8.12
CA GLY A 233 -16.15 -2.71 7.85
C GLY A 233 -16.85 -3.47 6.72
N GLU A 234 -17.88 -2.87 6.13
CA GLU A 234 -18.64 -3.51 5.06
C GLU A 234 -18.07 -3.19 3.65
N ARG A 235 -18.10 -1.90 3.29
CA ARG A 235 -17.53 -1.36 2.04
C ARG A 235 -17.35 0.16 2.04
N THR A 236 -18.19 0.93 2.74
CA THR A 236 -18.12 2.39 2.71
C THR A 236 -16.96 2.93 3.54
N ALA A 237 -16.24 3.88 2.96
CA ALA A 237 -15.04 4.50 3.50
C ALA A 237 -14.86 5.91 2.92
N PHE A 238 -13.81 6.62 3.35
CA PHE A 238 -13.37 7.86 2.70
C PHE A 238 -11.85 7.90 2.54
N LYS A 239 -11.39 8.81 1.68
CA LYS A 239 -10.01 9.26 1.55
C LYS A 239 -9.92 10.74 1.93
N VAL A 240 -8.77 11.14 2.47
CA VAL A 240 -8.45 12.54 2.78
C VAL A 240 -7.66 13.11 1.61
N LYS A 241 -8.07 14.27 1.07
CA LYS A 241 -7.34 14.90 -0.05
C LYS A 241 -6.17 15.77 0.46
N PRO A 242 -4.98 15.69 -0.16
CA PRO A 242 -3.91 16.62 0.14
C PRO A 242 -4.36 18.02 -0.30
N THR A 243 -4.32 18.99 0.63
CA THR A 243 -4.87 20.34 0.42
C THR A 243 -3.81 21.38 0.77
N PRO A 244 -3.13 22.01 -0.20
CA PRO A 244 -2.11 23.02 0.06
C PRO A 244 -2.70 24.26 0.76
N GLY A 245 -2.09 24.71 1.85
CA GLY A 245 -2.40 26.00 2.50
C GLY A 245 -3.69 26.08 3.31
N ILE A 246 -4.45 24.99 3.45
CA ILE A 246 -5.66 24.92 4.29
C ILE A 246 -5.34 24.11 5.56
N PRO A 247 -5.90 24.45 6.75
CA PRO A 247 -5.75 23.67 7.97
C PRO A 247 -6.00 22.16 7.74
N ALA A 248 -5.06 21.34 8.20
CA ALA A 248 -5.05 19.92 7.90
C ALA A 248 -6.25 19.18 8.52
N ILE A 249 -6.86 18.30 7.72
CA ILE A 249 -7.73 17.26 8.26
C ILE A 249 -6.85 16.29 9.04
N GLN A 250 -7.24 16.01 10.29
CA GLN A 250 -6.48 15.14 11.18
C GLN A 250 -7.29 13.88 11.51
N VAL A 251 -6.65 12.73 11.30
CA VAL A 251 -7.09 11.42 11.79
C VAL A 251 -6.27 11.08 13.02
N GLY A 252 -6.92 10.61 14.09
CA GLY A 252 -6.24 10.44 15.36
C GLY A 252 -7.07 9.82 16.46
N MET A 253 -6.49 9.80 17.66
CA MET A 253 -7.09 9.20 18.84
C MET A 253 -7.74 10.27 19.71
N GLU A 254 -8.99 10.07 20.10
CA GLU A 254 -9.61 10.82 21.18
C GLU A 254 -9.23 10.21 22.53
N ARG A 255 -8.69 11.02 23.45
CA ARG A 255 -8.38 10.61 24.83
C ARG A 255 -9.41 11.12 25.83
N SER A 256 -10.09 12.22 25.51
CA SER A 256 -11.21 12.82 26.25
C SER A 256 -11.88 13.88 25.36
N GLU A 257 -13.03 14.42 25.79
CA GLU A 257 -13.80 15.47 25.10
C GLU A 257 -12.96 16.69 24.66
N THR A 258 -11.81 16.94 25.30
CA THR A 258 -10.90 18.06 24.99
C THR A 258 -9.57 17.65 24.38
N ALA A 259 -9.17 16.37 24.45
CA ALA A 259 -7.83 15.91 24.09
C ALA A 259 -7.85 14.96 22.88
N PHE A 260 -7.32 15.44 21.77
CA PHE A 260 -7.16 14.70 20.51
C PHE A 260 -5.70 14.65 20.11
N ILE A 261 -5.19 13.47 19.77
CA ILE A 261 -3.81 13.28 19.29
C ILE A 261 -3.89 12.96 17.79
N PRO A 262 -3.45 13.88 16.90
CA PRO A 262 -3.32 13.57 15.48
C PRO A 262 -2.24 12.51 15.28
N VAL A 263 -2.53 11.54 14.42
CA VAL A 263 -1.57 10.50 14.01
C VAL A 263 -1.33 10.52 12.49
N ILE A 264 -2.28 11.04 11.72
CA ILE A 264 -2.14 11.27 10.28
C ILE A 264 -2.67 12.66 9.95
N SER A 265 -1.85 13.47 9.26
CA SER A 265 -2.20 14.77 8.68
C SER A 265 -2.44 14.66 7.17
N SER A 266 -3.37 15.44 6.62
CA SER A 266 -3.56 15.55 5.17
C SER A 266 -2.32 16.04 4.41
N SER A 267 -1.38 16.71 5.08
CA SER A 267 -0.09 17.15 4.53
C SER A 267 0.95 16.04 4.37
N GLU A 268 0.75 14.88 5.02
CA GLU A 268 1.68 13.75 5.02
C GLU A 268 1.32 12.70 3.94
N ILE A 269 0.15 12.84 3.30
CA ILE A 269 -0.35 11.94 2.27
C ILE A 269 0.31 12.28 0.93
N GLN A 270 1.30 11.47 0.53
CA GLN A 270 2.00 11.60 -0.75
C GLN A 270 1.25 10.94 -1.92
N ASP A 271 0.58 9.80 -1.68
CA ASP A 271 -0.22 9.10 -2.69
C ASP A 271 -1.63 8.79 -2.16
N ILE A 272 -2.64 9.53 -2.64
CA ILE A 272 -4.05 9.33 -2.28
C ILE A 272 -4.65 8.01 -2.83
N HIS A 273 -3.94 7.32 -3.73
CA HIS A 273 -4.35 6.04 -4.30
C HIS A 273 -3.81 4.83 -3.54
N ASP A 274 -3.02 5.03 -2.49
CA ASP A 274 -2.62 3.95 -1.60
C ASP A 274 -3.84 3.36 -0.84
N PHE A 275 -3.90 2.04 -0.75
CA PHE A 275 -4.88 1.30 0.04
C PHE A 275 -4.87 1.74 1.51
N TYR A 276 -3.68 2.02 2.05
CA TYR A 276 -3.47 2.42 3.45
C TYR A 276 -3.97 3.85 3.78
N HIS A 277 -4.50 4.59 2.79
CA HIS A 277 -5.14 5.90 3.00
C HIS A 277 -6.67 5.84 2.81
N ILE A 278 -7.26 4.64 2.89
CA ILE A 278 -8.71 4.41 2.83
C ILE A 278 -9.25 4.12 4.24
N PHE A 279 -9.93 5.10 4.83
CA PHE A 279 -10.45 5.04 6.19
C PHE A 279 -11.88 4.48 6.18
N PRO A 280 -12.11 3.23 6.65
CA PRO A 280 -13.46 2.69 6.74
C PRO A 280 -14.30 3.47 7.76
N LEU A 281 -15.59 3.63 7.44
CA LEU A 281 -16.57 4.24 8.34
C LEU A 281 -17.38 3.15 9.03
N THR A 282 -17.23 3.06 10.36
CA THR A 282 -18.02 2.15 11.20
C THR A 282 -18.93 2.98 12.10
N TYR A 283 -20.22 2.66 12.15
CA TYR A 283 -21.17 3.34 13.05
C TYR A 283 -21.50 2.47 14.25
N HIS A 284 -21.35 3.05 15.45
CA HIS A 284 -21.63 2.42 16.72
C HIS A 284 -22.99 2.88 17.25
N TRP A 285 -24.05 2.11 16.95
CA TRP A 285 -25.42 2.47 17.32
C TRP A 285 -25.65 2.63 18.83
N ARG A 286 -24.82 1.98 19.66
CA ARG A 286 -24.85 2.13 21.11
C ARG A 286 -24.32 3.49 21.59
N LYS A 287 -23.45 4.14 20.80
CA LYS A 287 -22.86 5.46 21.06
C LYS A 287 -23.51 6.58 20.23
N ASP A 288 -24.27 6.21 19.19
CA ASP A 288 -24.84 7.10 18.17
C ASP A 288 -23.79 7.87 17.34
N ASP A 289 -22.62 7.26 17.13
CA ASP A 289 -21.40 7.91 16.62
C ASP A 289 -20.65 7.06 15.57
N PHE A 290 -19.77 7.69 14.80
CA PHE A 290 -18.91 7.06 13.78
C PHE A 290 -17.46 6.95 14.24
N SER A 291 -16.94 5.72 14.29
CA SER A 291 -15.50 5.47 14.39
C SER A 291 -14.87 5.32 13.00
N ILE A 292 -13.59 5.66 12.94
CA ILE A 292 -12.72 5.39 11.79
C ILE A 292 -11.61 4.45 12.24
N ARG A 293 -11.03 3.70 11.29
CA ARG A 293 -9.85 2.89 11.56
C ARG A 293 -8.71 3.29 10.64
N TYR A 294 -7.49 3.33 11.19
CA TYR A 294 -6.30 3.77 10.47
C TYR A 294 -5.09 2.89 10.82
N TRP A 295 -4.15 2.80 9.89
CA TRP A 295 -2.90 2.07 10.08
C TRP A 295 -1.81 2.96 10.68
N ASP A 296 -1.01 2.41 11.59
CA ASP A 296 0.24 3.02 12.07
C ASP A 296 1.22 1.90 12.45
N HIS A 297 2.43 2.31 12.83
CA HIS A 297 3.46 1.51 13.43
C HIS A 297 3.49 1.77 14.94
N TYR A 298 3.15 0.79 15.79
CA TYR A 298 3.14 1.01 17.24
C TYR A 298 4.52 0.88 17.89
N LEU A 299 5.51 0.32 17.19
CA LEU A 299 6.83 0.10 17.76
C LEU A 299 7.71 1.36 17.68
N ASP A 300 8.62 1.46 18.63
CA ASP A 300 9.62 2.51 18.75
C ASP A 300 11.00 1.87 18.90
N TYR A 301 11.81 2.04 17.85
CA TYR A 301 13.18 1.52 17.76
C TYR A 301 14.23 2.54 18.25
N SER A 302 13.86 3.78 18.58
CA SER A 302 14.82 4.85 18.92
C SER A 302 15.66 4.54 20.17
N ALA A 303 15.12 3.72 21.09
CA ALA A 303 15.83 3.25 22.28
C ALA A 303 16.86 2.13 22.01
N ASN A 304 16.96 1.63 20.77
CA ASN A 304 17.95 0.65 20.38
C ASN A 304 19.30 1.29 20.04
N TRP A 305 20.37 0.63 20.47
CA TRP A 305 21.74 1.03 20.21
C TRP A 305 22.68 -0.18 20.33
N LEU A 306 23.84 -0.08 19.70
CA LEU A 306 24.93 -1.06 19.70
C LEU A 306 26.26 -0.38 20.02
N TYR A 307 27.29 -1.12 20.39
CA TYR A 307 28.64 -0.56 20.56
C TYR A 307 29.44 -0.63 19.26
N ASN A 308 30.21 0.42 18.97
CA ASN A 308 31.26 0.42 17.95
C ASN A 308 32.58 -0.19 18.50
N VAL A 309 33.60 -0.30 17.65
CA VAL A 309 34.94 -0.82 18.02
C VAL A 309 35.69 0.01 19.07
N ASP A 310 35.30 1.26 19.31
CA ASP A 310 35.85 2.11 20.38
C ASP A 310 34.96 2.09 21.65
N GLY A 311 33.96 1.20 21.72
CA GLY A 311 33.06 1.02 22.87
C GLY A 311 32.00 2.12 23.04
N GLN A 312 31.78 2.97 22.03
CA GLN A 312 30.79 4.04 22.08
C GLN A 312 29.45 3.61 21.45
N PRO A 313 28.30 4.14 21.89
CA PRO A 313 26.99 3.72 21.39
C PRO A 313 26.68 4.32 20.01
N ILE A 314 26.42 3.45 19.02
CA ILE A 314 25.72 3.78 17.77
C ILE A 314 24.22 3.68 18.05
N ALA A 315 23.47 4.76 17.90
CA ALA A 315 22.01 4.75 17.99
C ALA A 315 21.36 4.23 16.70
N TYR A 316 20.19 3.60 16.81
CA TYR A 316 19.44 3.04 15.68
C TYR A 316 19.13 4.08 14.59
N ASP A 317 18.66 5.28 14.98
CA ASP A 317 18.34 6.35 14.03
C ASP A 317 19.58 6.87 13.30
N THR A 318 20.74 6.88 13.96
CA THR A 318 22.03 7.22 13.34
C THR A 318 22.38 6.18 12.28
N TYR A 319 22.23 4.88 12.57
CA TYR A 319 22.41 3.81 11.60
C TYR A 319 21.50 3.97 10.38
N LYS A 320 20.19 4.20 10.57
CA LYS A 320 19.25 4.37 9.44
C LYS A 320 19.61 5.57 8.58
N LYS A 321 20.02 6.70 9.19
CA LYS A 321 20.51 7.88 8.46
C LYS A 321 21.80 7.61 7.68
N ARG A 322 22.77 6.89 8.27
CA ARG A 322 24.04 6.53 7.63
C ARG A 322 23.83 5.68 6.37
N VAL A 323 23.04 4.61 6.46
CA VAL A 323 22.77 3.72 5.30
C VAL A 323 22.14 4.49 4.13
N VAL A 324 21.25 5.46 4.39
CA VAL A 324 20.66 6.32 3.35
C VAL A 324 21.70 7.32 2.80
N ALA A 325 22.52 7.94 3.65
CA ALA A 325 23.52 8.91 3.21
C ALA A 325 24.64 8.26 2.37
N HIS A 326 25.04 7.03 2.70
CA HIS A 326 26.01 6.25 1.93
C HIS A 326 25.59 5.98 0.47
N ARG A 327 24.29 6.07 0.15
CA ARG A 327 23.72 5.94 -1.20
C ARG A 327 23.82 7.20 -2.05
N LYS A 328 24.44 8.25 -1.52
CA LYS A 328 24.68 9.50 -2.24
C LYS A 328 26.17 9.72 -2.42
N LEU A 329 26.55 10.16 -3.61
CA LEU A 329 27.93 10.47 -3.97
C LEU A 329 28.04 11.94 -4.39
N ASN A 330 29.02 12.64 -3.84
CA ASN A 330 29.39 14.00 -4.20
C ASN A 330 30.76 13.99 -4.85
N LEU A 331 30.80 14.37 -6.12
CA LEU A 331 32.02 14.51 -6.92
C LEU A 331 32.35 16.00 -7.05
N VAL A 332 33.38 16.44 -6.35
CA VAL A 332 33.82 17.85 -6.38
C VAL A 332 35.17 17.94 -7.09
N PHE A 333 35.18 18.54 -8.27
CA PHE A 333 36.41 18.82 -9.00
C PHE A 333 37.02 20.13 -8.50
N VAL A 334 38.29 20.12 -8.10
CA VAL A 334 39.04 21.31 -7.72
C VAL A 334 40.12 21.53 -8.78
N LEU A 335 39.85 22.47 -9.67
CA LEU A 335 40.56 22.62 -10.94
C LEU A 335 41.49 23.83 -10.92
N ASP A 336 42.73 23.61 -11.33
CA ASP A 336 43.73 24.62 -11.64
C ASP A 336 43.33 25.38 -12.92
N GLY A 337 43.13 26.69 -12.79
CA GLY A 337 42.80 27.59 -13.91
C GLY A 337 44.01 28.24 -14.59
N SER A 338 45.23 27.79 -14.26
CA SER A 338 46.44 28.16 -15.01
C SER A 338 46.31 27.80 -16.49
N ARG A 339 46.97 28.57 -17.35
CA ARG A 339 46.86 28.40 -18.80
C ARG A 339 47.35 27.03 -19.25
N GLU A 340 48.41 26.57 -18.61
CA GLU A 340 49.09 25.30 -18.80
C GLU A 340 48.12 24.11 -18.58
N VAL A 341 47.29 24.17 -17.54
CA VAL A 341 46.25 23.16 -17.28
C VAL A 341 45.04 23.35 -18.20
N MET A 342 44.62 24.60 -18.44
CA MET A 342 43.47 24.92 -19.28
C MET A 342 43.65 24.45 -20.74
N ASP A 343 44.86 24.56 -21.31
CA ASP A 343 45.18 24.10 -22.67
C ASP A 343 44.99 22.56 -22.86
N HIS A 344 44.91 21.79 -21.77
CA HIS A 344 44.68 20.34 -21.79
C HIS A 344 43.23 19.91 -21.48
N LEU A 345 42.33 20.84 -21.14
CA LEU A 345 40.97 20.51 -20.69
C LEU A 345 39.99 20.06 -21.79
N GLY A 346 40.35 20.19 -23.07
CA GLY A 346 39.55 19.62 -24.17
C GLY A 346 39.34 18.10 -24.02
N ALA A 347 40.37 17.38 -23.54
CA ALA A 347 40.26 15.95 -23.25
C ALA A 347 39.45 15.65 -21.97
N PHE A 348 39.49 16.55 -20.99
CA PHE A 348 38.73 16.43 -19.74
C PHE A 348 37.21 16.41 -19.99
N LYS A 349 36.70 17.25 -20.90
CA LYS A 349 35.27 17.22 -21.29
C LYS A 349 34.82 15.84 -21.80
N VAL A 350 35.66 15.18 -22.62
CA VAL A 350 35.37 13.85 -23.18
C VAL A 350 35.38 12.77 -22.09
N ILE A 351 36.34 12.82 -21.16
CA ILE A 351 36.38 11.92 -19.99
C ILE A 351 35.07 12.01 -19.19
N MET A 352 34.60 13.23 -18.91
CA MET A 352 33.45 13.46 -18.04
C MET A 352 32.14 12.93 -18.66
N GLN A 353 31.99 13.03 -19.98
CA GLN A 353 30.90 12.37 -20.70
C GLN A 353 30.96 10.84 -20.56
N GLY A 354 32.15 10.24 -20.73
CA GLY A 354 32.36 8.81 -20.54
C GLY A 354 32.14 8.33 -19.10
N LEU A 355 32.42 9.16 -18.10
CA LEU A 355 32.12 8.87 -16.69
C LEU A 355 30.63 8.94 -16.39
N ALA A 356 29.88 9.86 -16.98
CA ALA A 356 28.42 9.92 -16.80
C ALA A 356 27.75 8.62 -17.24
N GLU A 357 28.06 8.13 -18.44
CA GLU A 357 27.53 6.86 -18.96
C GLU A 357 27.89 5.66 -18.08
N GLN A 358 29.07 5.69 -17.43
CA GLN A 358 29.50 4.66 -16.47
C GLN A 358 28.77 4.78 -15.12
N PHE A 359 28.54 5.99 -14.63
CA PHE A 359 27.84 6.23 -13.37
C PHE A 359 26.32 5.97 -13.48
N ASP A 360 25.72 6.22 -14.64
CA ASP A 360 24.34 5.81 -14.96
C ASP A 360 24.15 4.28 -14.91
N GLN A 361 25.22 3.50 -15.04
CA GLN A 361 25.22 2.03 -14.91
C GLN A 361 25.43 1.55 -13.46
N GLU A 362 25.90 2.41 -12.52
CA GLU A 362 26.16 2.03 -11.14
C GLU A 362 24.90 2.12 -10.25
N SER A 363 24.15 1.02 -10.26
CA SER A 363 22.91 0.82 -9.47
C SER A 363 23.03 0.99 -7.95
N TYR A 364 24.22 1.16 -7.37
CA TYR A 364 24.37 1.33 -5.92
C TYR A 364 23.88 2.68 -5.38
N PHE A 365 24.11 3.78 -6.12
CA PHE A 365 23.81 5.13 -5.67
C PHE A 365 22.40 5.56 -6.08
N ASP A 366 21.65 6.12 -5.13
CA ASP A 366 20.33 6.71 -5.36
C ASP A 366 20.45 8.09 -6.05
N SER A 367 21.58 8.79 -5.85
CA SER A 367 21.88 10.07 -6.51
C SER A 367 23.37 10.36 -6.52
N ILE A 368 23.86 10.93 -7.61
CA ILE A 368 25.24 11.44 -7.75
C ILE A 368 25.14 12.94 -8.05
N SER A 369 25.89 13.76 -7.30
CA SER A 369 25.95 15.22 -7.46
C SER A 369 27.35 15.66 -7.82
N TYR A 370 27.45 16.69 -8.66
CA TYR A 370 28.68 17.19 -9.24
C TYR A 370 28.87 18.68 -8.91
N SER A 371 30.11 19.13 -8.72
CA SER A 371 30.45 20.55 -8.59
C SER A 371 31.89 20.82 -9.02
N THR A 372 32.20 22.06 -9.36
CA THR A 372 33.57 22.49 -9.70
C THR A 372 33.96 23.74 -8.92
N LEU A 373 35.11 23.66 -8.25
CA LEU A 373 35.80 24.77 -7.61
C LEU A 373 37.08 25.08 -8.39
N PHE A 374 37.50 26.33 -8.39
CA PHE A 374 38.67 26.79 -9.15
C PHE A 374 39.73 27.40 -8.23
N TYR A 375 40.99 27.04 -8.47
CA TYR A 375 42.16 27.73 -7.93
C TYR A 375 43.06 28.19 -9.08
N HIS A 376 44.05 29.05 -8.81
CA HIS A 376 44.80 29.75 -9.85
C HIS A 376 43.91 30.50 -10.87
N VAL A 377 42.79 31.06 -10.39
CA VAL A 377 41.91 31.98 -11.16
C VAL A 377 41.81 33.35 -10.49
N SER A 378 41.34 34.35 -11.24
CA SER A 378 41.01 35.66 -10.68
C SER A 378 39.77 35.57 -9.76
N ALA A 379 39.65 36.51 -8.81
CA ALA A 379 38.48 36.58 -7.92
C ALA A 379 37.15 36.79 -8.69
N ALA A 380 37.19 37.42 -9.86
CA ALA A 380 36.02 37.58 -10.72
C ALA A 380 35.58 36.24 -11.35
N VAL A 381 36.53 35.42 -11.82
CA VAL A 381 36.23 34.07 -12.34
C VAL A 381 35.68 33.17 -11.22
N LYS A 382 36.25 33.23 -10.01
CA LYS A 382 35.70 32.52 -8.84
C LYS A 382 34.25 32.95 -8.55
N GLN A 383 33.95 34.26 -8.50
CA GLN A 383 32.59 34.76 -8.26
C GLN A 383 31.59 34.44 -9.39
N GLY A 384 32.06 34.26 -10.62
CA GLY A 384 31.24 33.84 -11.76
C GLY A 384 30.98 32.33 -11.84
N SER A 385 31.65 31.51 -11.02
CA SER A 385 31.46 30.06 -10.97
C SER A 385 30.25 29.67 -10.12
N ASP A 386 29.49 28.66 -10.54
CA ASP A 386 28.32 28.18 -9.81
C ASP A 386 28.75 27.17 -8.72
N GLN A 387 28.92 27.67 -7.50
CA GLN A 387 29.45 26.92 -6.36
C GLN A 387 28.38 26.08 -5.64
N HIS A 388 27.58 25.35 -6.41
CA HIS A 388 26.57 24.42 -5.89
C HIS A 388 26.76 23.02 -6.47
N THR A 389 26.25 22.04 -5.73
CA THR A 389 26.14 20.65 -6.19
C THR A 389 24.93 20.48 -7.11
N GLN A 390 25.11 19.89 -8.30
CA GLN A 390 24.09 19.76 -9.33
C GLN A 390 24.02 18.33 -9.89
N ASP A 391 22.99 18.02 -10.68
CA ASP A 391 23.00 16.82 -11.53
C ASP A 391 24.04 16.96 -12.67
N PHE A 392 24.36 15.84 -13.34
CA PHE A 392 25.39 15.85 -14.39
C PHE A 392 25.10 16.82 -15.54
N SER A 393 23.86 16.92 -16.01
CA SER A 393 23.50 17.73 -17.17
C SER A 393 23.62 19.22 -16.86
N SER A 394 23.07 19.63 -15.71
CA SER A 394 23.18 21.00 -15.19
C SER A 394 24.64 21.39 -14.96
N TRP A 395 25.40 20.51 -14.28
CA TRP A 395 26.82 20.73 -14.00
C TRP A 395 27.66 20.83 -15.28
N PHE A 396 27.47 19.92 -16.23
CA PHE A 396 28.26 19.89 -17.47
C PHE A 396 28.08 21.19 -18.27
N HIS A 397 26.86 21.73 -18.33
CA HIS A 397 26.59 23.04 -18.94
C HIS A 397 27.09 24.24 -18.12
N ALA A 398 27.11 24.16 -16.78
CA ALA A 398 27.65 25.21 -15.93
C ALA A 398 29.20 25.27 -16.01
N PHE A 399 29.84 24.10 -16.10
CA PHE A 399 31.30 23.93 -16.17
C PHE A 399 31.94 24.60 -17.39
N GLU A 400 31.22 24.74 -18.52
CA GLU A 400 31.80 25.35 -19.72
C GLU A 400 32.02 26.87 -19.58
N ARG A 401 31.16 27.60 -18.86
CA ARG A 401 31.17 29.07 -18.85
C ARG A 401 32.44 29.72 -18.28
N PRO A 402 33.04 29.25 -17.16
CA PRO A 402 34.30 29.81 -16.66
C PRO A 402 35.49 29.61 -17.63
N MET A 403 35.39 28.67 -18.57
CA MET A 403 36.44 28.35 -19.55
C MET A 403 36.46 29.30 -20.75
N GLU A 404 35.43 30.12 -20.93
CA GLU A 404 35.30 31.07 -22.05
C GLU A 404 35.77 32.49 -21.67
N MET A 405 36.22 32.69 -20.43
CA MET A 405 36.59 33.99 -19.87
C MET A 405 38.05 34.35 -20.22
N PRO A 406 38.34 35.45 -20.93
CA PRO A 406 39.65 35.70 -21.56
C PRO A 406 40.81 36.07 -20.61
N GLU A 407 40.60 36.14 -19.29
CA GLU A 407 41.62 36.55 -18.31
C GLU A 407 42.29 35.36 -17.57
N HIS A 408 42.97 34.50 -18.32
CA HIS A 408 43.88 33.49 -17.74
C HIS A 408 45.27 34.10 -17.50
N SER A 409 45.41 34.91 -16.45
CA SER A 409 46.69 35.50 -16.03
C SER A 409 46.98 35.28 -14.55
N ALA A 410 48.27 35.29 -14.18
CA ALA A 410 48.82 34.85 -12.90
C ALA A 410 47.95 35.22 -11.67
N ALA A 411 47.42 34.20 -11.01
CA ALA A 411 46.26 34.32 -10.14
C ALA A 411 46.57 34.26 -8.64
N ASN A 412 45.75 34.99 -7.87
CA ASN A 412 45.94 35.20 -6.42
C ASN A 412 45.19 34.20 -5.51
N ILE A 413 44.33 33.33 -6.07
CA ILE A 413 43.58 32.31 -5.30
C ILE A 413 44.40 31.02 -5.25
N SER A 414 44.79 30.62 -4.04
CA SER A 414 45.55 29.38 -3.80
C SER A 414 44.62 28.17 -3.63
N LEU A 415 45.16 26.94 -3.70
CA LEU A 415 44.39 25.71 -3.51
C LEU A 415 43.66 25.70 -2.15
N TYR A 416 44.34 26.16 -1.09
CA TYR A 416 43.75 26.33 0.24
C TYR A 416 42.50 27.24 0.25
N GLU A 417 42.48 28.31 -0.56
CA GLU A 417 41.35 29.26 -0.64
C GLU A 417 40.20 28.76 -1.50
N ALA A 418 40.44 27.83 -2.44
CA ALA A 418 39.37 27.07 -3.08
C ALA A 418 38.76 26.05 -2.11
N MET A 419 39.57 25.44 -1.23
CA MET A 419 39.09 24.51 -0.21
C MET A 419 38.23 25.15 0.89
N ASP A 420 38.28 26.49 1.09
CA ASP A 420 37.28 27.17 1.95
C ASP A 420 35.84 26.98 1.41
N ASP A 421 35.67 26.96 0.09
CA ASP A 421 34.37 26.76 -0.55
C ASP A 421 33.94 25.28 -0.52
N LEU A 422 34.89 24.34 -0.49
CA LEU A 422 34.59 22.92 -0.33
C LEU A 422 33.85 22.66 0.98
N SER A 423 34.30 23.29 2.07
CA SER A 423 33.63 23.18 3.37
C SER A 423 32.22 23.79 3.35
N SER A 424 31.99 24.92 2.68
CA SER A 424 30.63 25.49 2.58
C SER A 424 29.70 24.63 1.72
N LEU A 425 30.22 24.07 0.62
CA LEU A 425 29.52 23.19 -0.31
C LEU A 425 29.05 21.88 0.34
N LEU A 426 29.92 21.21 1.10
CA LEU A 426 29.66 19.87 1.64
C LEU A 426 29.11 19.85 3.07
N LYS A 427 29.11 20.97 3.81
CA LYS A 427 28.60 21.03 5.19
C LYS A 427 27.11 20.69 5.33
N SER A 428 26.30 20.88 4.30
CA SER A 428 24.89 20.46 4.27
C SER A 428 24.70 18.97 3.92
N ARG A 429 25.78 18.28 3.54
CA ARG A 429 25.83 16.91 3.03
C ARG A 429 26.61 15.99 3.97
N GLU A 430 26.41 16.17 5.28
CA GLU A 430 27.01 15.33 6.31
C GLU A 430 26.73 13.85 6.05
N ASN A 431 27.77 13.01 6.17
CA ASN A 431 27.70 11.56 6.07
C ASN A 431 27.40 10.99 4.66
N GLU A 432 27.24 11.84 3.65
CA GLU A 432 27.22 11.42 2.24
C GLU A 432 28.62 10.99 1.78
N SER A 433 28.72 10.24 0.67
CA SER A 433 30.03 9.82 0.15
C SER A 433 30.68 10.98 -0.60
N ASN A 434 31.72 11.58 -0.02
CA ASN A 434 32.42 12.72 -0.64
C ASN A 434 33.73 12.27 -1.28
N LEU A 435 33.93 12.60 -2.56
CA LEU A 435 35.17 12.40 -3.31
C LEU A 435 35.56 13.71 -4.01
N VAL A 436 36.73 14.21 -3.65
CA VAL A 436 37.31 15.46 -4.15
C VAL A 436 38.44 15.12 -5.11
N VAL A 437 38.40 15.72 -6.30
CA VAL A 437 39.30 15.44 -7.41
C VAL A 437 40.10 16.70 -7.70
N VAL A 438 41.33 16.77 -7.19
CA VAL A 438 42.24 17.91 -7.39
C VAL A 438 43.00 17.74 -8.70
N ILE A 439 42.90 18.70 -9.60
CA ILE A 439 43.46 18.67 -10.95
C ILE A 439 44.38 19.86 -11.12
N GLY A 440 45.66 19.63 -11.39
CA GLY A 440 46.62 20.71 -11.61
C GLY A 440 48.01 20.24 -12.02
N GLU A 441 49.00 21.12 -11.84
CA GLU A 441 50.40 20.85 -12.23
C GLU A 441 51.38 20.99 -11.05
N ALA A 442 51.29 22.10 -10.31
CA ALA A 442 52.21 22.47 -9.24
C ALA A 442 51.49 23.07 -8.01
N ILE A 443 52.17 23.09 -6.87
CA ILE A 443 51.65 23.59 -5.58
C ILE A 443 52.39 24.87 -5.16
N GLN A 444 51.66 25.91 -4.76
CA GLN A 444 52.27 27.18 -4.31
C GLN A 444 52.84 27.07 -2.88
N PRO A 445 53.85 27.88 -2.52
CA PRO A 445 54.37 27.94 -1.14
C PRO A 445 53.28 28.20 -0.09
N LYS A 446 52.30 29.06 -0.40
CA LYS A 446 51.15 29.40 0.45
C LYS A 446 50.25 28.19 0.77
N ASP A 447 50.18 27.21 -0.14
CA ASP A 447 49.40 25.98 0.07
C ASP A 447 50.16 24.99 0.94
N LYS A 448 51.49 24.89 0.80
CA LYS A 448 52.36 24.17 1.76
C LYS A 448 52.28 24.77 3.16
N GLU A 449 52.36 26.10 3.29
CA GLU A 449 52.22 26.81 4.59
C GLU A 449 50.88 26.56 5.28
N LYS A 450 49.81 26.27 4.52
CA LYS A 450 48.45 26.04 5.05
C LYS A 450 47.98 24.59 4.93
N GLN A 451 48.88 23.65 4.66
CA GLN A 451 48.58 22.24 4.42
C GLN A 451 47.72 21.61 5.52
N GLN A 452 48.05 21.81 6.81
CA GLN A 452 47.24 21.29 7.92
C GLN A 452 45.80 21.82 7.87
N ARG A 453 45.59 23.11 7.59
CA ARG A 453 44.24 23.69 7.51
C ARG A 453 43.46 23.21 6.28
N LEU A 454 44.16 22.81 5.22
CA LEU A 454 43.55 22.11 4.07
C LEU A 454 43.13 20.69 4.47
N ILE A 455 43.96 19.99 5.24
CA ILE A 455 43.62 18.67 5.80
C ILE A 455 42.40 18.75 6.72
N ASP A 456 42.37 19.72 7.65
CA ASP A 456 41.26 19.92 8.59
C ASP A 456 39.90 20.03 7.86
N LYS A 457 39.83 20.82 6.77
CA LYS A 457 38.64 20.98 5.92
C LYS A 457 38.19 19.68 5.23
N LEU A 458 39.14 18.83 4.85
CA LEU A 458 38.87 17.53 4.22
C LEU A 458 38.37 16.52 5.25
N VAL A 459 38.87 16.60 6.49
CA VAL A 459 38.41 15.78 7.63
C VAL A 459 36.99 16.18 8.04
N ASP A 460 36.73 17.49 8.19
CA ASP A 460 35.39 18.04 8.50
C ASP A 460 34.32 17.62 7.48
N THR A 461 34.70 17.49 6.20
CA THR A 461 33.81 17.05 5.12
C THR A 461 33.85 15.54 4.86
N GLN A 462 34.64 14.76 5.61
CA GLN A 462 34.83 13.31 5.41
C GLN A 462 35.17 12.93 3.96
N SER A 463 35.97 13.79 3.32
CA SER A 463 36.30 13.72 1.90
C SER A 463 37.40 12.73 1.60
N ARG A 464 37.17 11.89 0.59
CA ARG A 464 38.19 11.07 -0.08
C ARG A 464 38.86 11.88 -1.19
N LEU A 465 40.07 11.50 -1.58
CA LEU A 465 40.92 12.33 -2.42
C LEU A 465 41.46 11.60 -3.64
N LEU A 466 41.38 12.25 -4.80
CA LEU A 466 42.17 11.94 -5.98
C LEU A 466 42.95 13.19 -6.40
N PHE A 467 44.27 13.12 -6.41
CA PHE A 467 45.10 14.12 -7.06
C PHE A 467 45.48 13.64 -8.46
N TYR A 468 45.27 14.49 -9.46
CA TYR A 468 45.63 14.25 -10.85
C TYR A 468 46.56 15.36 -11.33
N GLN A 469 47.82 15.00 -11.56
CA GLN A 469 48.78 15.90 -12.17
C GLN A 469 48.61 15.84 -13.70
N VAL A 470 48.41 17.00 -14.33
CA VAL A 470 48.10 17.11 -15.78
C VAL A 470 49.37 16.92 -16.62
N GLN A 471 50.46 17.56 -16.23
CA GLN A 471 51.79 17.39 -16.83
C GLN A 471 52.86 17.43 -15.74
N ALA A 472 54.03 16.83 -16.00
CA ALA A 472 55.18 16.94 -15.12
C ALA A 472 56.36 17.43 -15.93
N ASN A 473 56.81 18.65 -15.66
CA ASN A 473 57.99 19.22 -16.30
C ASN A 473 59.30 18.69 -15.66
N TYR A 474 60.44 19.19 -16.13
CA TYR A 474 61.76 18.78 -15.62
C TYR A 474 62.18 19.52 -14.35
N LEU A 475 61.32 20.37 -13.79
CA LEU A 475 61.62 21.25 -12.66
C LEU A 475 61.26 20.55 -11.33
N ASP A 476 61.71 21.15 -10.22
CA ASP A 476 61.44 20.63 -8.87
C ASP A 476 59.98 20.80 -8.41
N PRO A 477 59.21 21.87 -8.76
CA PRO A 477 57.81 22.03 -8.35
C PRO A 477 56.86 20.92 -8.82
N ASP A 478 57.22 20.18 -9.87
CA ASP A 478 56.43 19.05 -10.36
C ASP A 478 56.52 17.83 -9.42
N ASN A 479 57.70 17.61 -8.81
CA ASN A 479 57.89 16.59 -7.78
C ASN A 479 57.14 16.99 -6.50
N ASP A 480 57.10 18.29 -6.18
CA ASP A 480 56.42 18.82 -5.01
C ASP A 480 54.91 18.57 -5.03
N PHE A 481 54.26 18.52 -6.20
CA PHE A 481 52.83 18.21 -6.31
C PHE A 481 52.53 16.78 -5.84
N VAL A 482 53.31 15.80 -6.28
CA VAL A 482 53.12 14.39 -5.92
C VAL A 482 53.38 14.17 -4.43
N LEU A 483 54.47 14.73 -3.89
CA LEU A 483 54.80 14.64 -2.47
C LEU A 483 53.74 15.30 -1.57
N PHE A 484 53.27 16.50 -1.95
CA PHE A 484 52.19 17.19 -1.23
C PHE A 484 50.89 16.37 -1.26
N ALA A 485 50.54 15.79 -2.41
CA ALA A 485 49.36 14.96 -2.56
C ALA A 485 49.42 13.70 -1.67
N GLU A 486 50.54 12.96 -1.68
CA GLU A 486 50.76 11.80 -0.80
C GLU A 486 50.60 12.17 0.68
N GLU A 487 51.24 13.25 1.12
CA GLU A 487 51.18 13.69 2.52
C GLU A 487 49.77 14.13 2.93
N VAL A 488 49.08 14.92 2.10
CA VAL A 488 47.69 15.34 2.37
C VAL A 488 46.74 14.16 2.40
N ILE A 489 46.88 13.18 1.48
CA ILE A 489 46.07 11.95 1.48
C ILE A 489 46.33 11.13 2.74
N LYS A 490 47.58 10.89 3.11
CA LYS A 490 47.93 10.07 4.27
C LYS A 490 47.50 10.75 5.58
N ALA A 491 47.75 12.05 5.72
CA ALA A 491 47.39 12.81 6.92
C ALA A 491 45.87 12.92 7.11
N SER A 492 45.11 13.25 6.06
CA SER A 492 43.65 13.32 6.14
C SER A 492 43.02 11.94 6.41
N SER A 493 43.49 10.88 5.74
CA SER A 493 43.01 9.51 5.94
C SER A 493 43.29 8.98 7.35
N ASN A 494 44.41 9.36 7.97
CA ASN A 494 44.73 9.03 9.35
C ASN A 494 43.82 9.78 10.34
N GLN A 495 43.57 11.08 10.11
CA GLN A 495 42.63 11.85 10.94
C GLN A 495 41.16 11.41 10.77
N LEU A 496 40.82 10.73 9.66
CA LEU A 496 39.49 10.15 9.44
C LEU A 496 39.27 8.78 10.12
N ILE A 497 40.32 8.12 10.64
CA ILE A 497 40.19 6.81 11.32
C ILE A 497 39.10 6.81 12.42
N PRO A 498 39.02 7.79 13.35
CA PRO A 498 38.00 7.80 14.40
C PRO A 498 36.57 7.90 13.85
N TYR A 499 36.35 8.71 12.81
CA TYR A 499 35.04 8.84 12.18
C TYR A 499 34.58 7.54 11.52
N LYS A 500 35.50 6.81 10.86
CA LYS A 500 35.17 5.50 10.29
C LYS A 500 34.95 4.46 11.38
N LYS A 501 35.77 4.43 12.43
CA LYS A 501 35.58 3.54 13.59
C LYS A 501 34.22 3.72 14.28
N GLN A 502 33.64 4.92 14.27
CA GLN A 502 32.28 5.14 14.78
C GLN A 502 31.21 4.29 14.08
N LEU A 503 31.48 3.78 12.88
CA LEU A 503 30.58 2.94 12.07
C LEU A 503 30.98 1.45 12.05
N LEU A 504 32.15 1.11 12.58
CA LEU A 504 32.63 -0.27 12.66
C LEU A 504 32.22 -0.90 13.98
N ILE A 505 31.75 -2.14 13.92
CA ILE A 505 31.29 -2.92 15.09
C ILE A 505 32.04 -4.24 15.27
N ARG A 506 33.00 -4.54 14.38
CA ARG A 506 33.86 -5.72 14.45
C ARG A 506 35.32 -5.27 14.38
N HIS A 507 36.15 -5.73 15.30
CA HIS A 507 37.57 -5.36 15.32
C HIS A 507 38.35 -5.87 14.09
N GLU A 508 37.90 -6.95 13.45
CA GLU A 508 38.47 -7.47 12.19
C GLU A 508 38.29 -6.52 10.99
N ASP A 509 37.44 -5.49 11.10
CA ASP A 509 37.26 -4.47 10.07
C ASP A 509 38.17 -3.24 10.27
N VAL A 510 38.98 -3.22 11.34
CA VAL A 510 39.93 -2.14 11.65
C VAL A 510 41.31 -2.50 11.12
N VAL A 511 41.94 -1.55 10.41
CA VAL A 511 43.32 -1.65 9.92
C VAL A 511 44.18 -0.65 10.71
N GLU A 512 45.45 -0.98 10.99
CA GLU A 512 46.30 -0.21 11.91
C GLU A 512 46.79 1.14 11.35
N GLY A 513 46.63 1.41 10.05
CA GLY A 513 47.07 2.65 9.41
C GLY A 513 46.43 2.94 8.05
N ASN A 514 47.05 3.84 7.29
CA ASN A 514 46.76 4.08 5.88
C ASN A 514 48.07 4.13 5.08
N GLU A 515 48.49 2.97 4.58
CA GLU A 515 49.69 2.83 3.74
C GLU A 515 49.38 2.83 2.24
N PHE A 516 50.31 3.38 1.47
CA PHE A 516 50.26 3.42 0.01
C PHE A 516 50.80 2.12 -0.61
N ASP A 517 50.09 1.57 -1.59
CA ASP A 517 50.68 0.66 -2.57
C ASP A 517 51.42 1.47 -3.65
N LEU A 518 52.74 1.27 -3.68
CA LEU A 518 53.68 1.89 -4.62
C LEU A 518 54.02 0.98 -5.80
N SER A 519 53.43 -0.22 -5.91
CA SER A 519 53.72 -1.21 -6.96
C SER A 519 53.50 -0.68 -8.38
N GLN A 520 52.58 0.27 -8.55
CA GLN A 520 52.23 0.92 -9.81
C GLN A 520 52.96 2.26 -10.02
N GLY A 521 53.91 2.64 -9.17
CA GLY A 521 54.64 3.92 -9.25
C GLY A 521 55.35 4.17 -10.59
N ASN A 522 55.93 3.13 -11.20
CA ASN A 522 56.56 3.19 -12.53
C ASN A 522 55.57 3.50 -13.68
N GLN A 523 54.27 3.39 -13.41
CA GLN A 523 53.16 3.73 -14.31
C GLN A 523 52.54 5.10 -13.98
N GLY A 524 53.13 5.85 -13.03
CA GLY A 524 52.54 7.11 -12.53
C GLY A 524 51.48 6.92 -11.45
N PHE A 525 51.34 5.68 -10.97
CA PHE A 525 50.27 5.12 -10.15
C PHE A 525 50.49 5.01 -8.62
N TYR A 526 50.00 5.92 -7.77
CA TYR A 526 50.00 5.70 -6.30
C TYR A 526 48.60 5.70 -5.70
N HIS A 527 48.33 4.79 -4.76
CA HIS A 527 47.07 4.77 -4.02
C HIS A 527 47.20 4.16 -2.64
N LEU A 528 46.29 4.53 -1.74
CA LEU A 528 46.09 3.83 -0.48
C LEU A 528 45.67 2.38 -0.73
N ASP A 529 46.36 1.43 -0.09
CA ASP A 529 46.11 -0.02 -0.19
C ASP A 529 44.84 -0.43 0.57
N TYR A 530 43.70 0.07 0.10
CA TYR A 530 42.38 -0.24 0.64
C TYR A 530 41.86 -1.55 0.03
N PRO A 531 41.40 -2.53 0.82
CA PRO A 531 41.19 -2.51 2.28
C PRO A 531 42.30 -3.21 3.10
N LEU A 532 43.47 -3.52 2.52
CA LEU A 532 44.46 -4.42 3.14
C LEU A 532 45.36 -3.72 4.18
N GLN A 533 45.93 -2.57 3.82
CA GLN A 533 46.81 -1.75 4.68
C GLN A 533 46.28 -0.31 4.85
N SER A 534 45.07 -0.03 4.37
CA SER A 534 44.39 1.27 4.51
C SER A 534 42.92 1.15 4.91
N MET A 535 42.50 2.06 5.79
CA MET A 535 41.09 2.26 6.14
C MET A 535 40.33 3.15 5.14
N HIS A 536 41.00 4.05 4.41
CA HIS A 536 40.36 4.97 3.47
C HIS A 536 40.85 4.80 2.03
N GLN A 537 40.05 5.29 1.07
CA GLN A 537 40.41 5.31 -0.35
C GLN A 537 41.00 6.68 -0.71
N GLY A 538 42.13 6.68 -1.40
CA GLY A 538 42.72 7.87 -1.98
C GLY A 538 43.86 7.53 -2.95
N ALA A 539 44.15 8.42 -3.90
CA ALA A 539 45.20 8.18 -4.89
C ALA A 539 45.84 9.45 -5.46
N VAL A 540 47.03 9.27 -6.02
CA VAL A 540 47.78 10.26 -6.82
C VAL A 540 48.09 9.64 -8.17
N LEU A 541 47.71 10.34 -9.23
CA LEU A 541 47.98 9.95 -10.61
C LEU A 541 48.82 11.04 -11.29
N PHE A 542 50.03 10.68 -11.71
CA PHE A 542 51.03 11.62 -12.23
C PHE A 542 51.73 11.08 -13.50
N PRO A 543 52.15 11.92 -14.45
CA PRO A 543 52.89 11.46 -15.63
C PRO A 543 54.38 11.31 -15.32
N LYS A 544 55.13 10.74 -16.28
CA LYS A 544 56.60 10.78 -16.22
C LYS A 544 57.10 12.19 -16.55
N LYS A 545 58.28 12.57 -16.04
CA LYS A 545 58.91 13.86 -16.36
C LYS A 545 59.02 14.07 -17.87
N GLY A 546 58.65 15.26 -18.32
CA GLY A 546 58.54 15.64 -19.72
C GLY A 546 57.31 15.08 -20.45
N GLN A 547 56.28 14.61 -19.74
CA GLN A 547 55.06 14.05 -20.35
C GLN A 547 53.77 14.67 -19.78
N VAL A 548 52.74 14.68 -20.61
CA VAL A 548 51.34 14.96 -20.24
C VAL A 548 50.67 13.65 -19.85
N ASN A 549 49.80 13.69 -18.85
CA ASN A 549 49.12 12.52 -18.31
C ASN A 549 47.97 12.07 -19.22
N ALA A 550 47.67 10.77 -19.20
CA ALA A 550 46.71 10.17 -20.10
C ALA A 550 45.27 10.42 -19.61
N PRO A 551 44.39 11.07 -20.40
CA PRO A 551 43.00 11.33 -20.01
C PRO A 551 42.23 10.08 -19.55
N LEU A 552 42.42 8.96 -20.25
CA LEU A 552 41.78 7.69 -19.92
C LEU A 552 42.26 7.11 -18.57
N ALA A 553 43.46 7.46 -18.09
CA ALA A 553 43.94 7.03 -16.78
C ALA A 553 43.16 7.71 -15.64
N LEU A 554 42.75 8.98 -15.81
CA LEU A 554 41.87 9.66 -14.86
C LEU A 554 40.49 8.98 -14.80
N GLN A 555 39.91 8.64 -15.95
CA GLN A 555 38.64 7.92 -16.04
C GLN A 555 38.70 6.59 -15.26
N ASN A 556 39.69 5.76 -15.59
CA ASN A 556 39.86 4.44 -14.97
C ASN A 556 40.14 4.55 -13.46
N THR A 557 40.86 5.59 -13.03
CA THR A 557 41.15 5.83 -11.61
C THR A 557 39.91 6.26 -10.83
N LEU A 558 39.12 7.19 -11.38
CA LEU A 558 37.84 7.60 -10.81
C LEU A 558 36.89 6.42 -10.67
N GLN A 559 36.75 5.61 -11.73
CA GLN A 559 35.96 4.37 -11.70
C GLN A 559 36.42 3.45 -10.56
N ARG A 560 37.74 3.23 -10.42
CA ARG A 560 38.31 2.32 -9.42
C ARG A 560 38.12 2.82 -7.99
N ILE A 561 38.27 4.12 -7.74
CA ILE A 561 38.01 4.72 -6.43
C ILE A 561 36.53 4.66 -6.10
N THR A 562 35.63 5.01 -7.02
CA THR A 562 34.18 4.92 -6.80
C THR A 562 33.75 3.48 -6.52
N GLN A 563 34.28 2.49 -7.24
CA GLN A 563 34.03 1.07 -6.93
C GLN A 563 34.53 0.68 -5.54
N ALA A 564 35.69 1.17 -5.10
CA ALA A 564 36.19 0.93 -3.75
C ALA A 564 35.30 1.59 -2.67
N ILE A 565 34.75 2.79 -2.92
CA ILE A 565 33.74 3.45 -2.06
C ILE A 565 32.47 2.60 -1.99
N VAL A 566 31.97 2.10 -3.13
CA VAL A 566 30.80 1.23 -3.19
C VAL A 566 31.01 -0.05 -2.38
N ILE A 567 32.19 -0.67 -2.47
CA ILE A 567 32.55 -1.87 -1.68
C ILE A 567 32.58 -1.55 -0.18
N ASP A 568 33.21 -0.43 0.21
CA ASP A 568 33.32 0.02 1.59
C ASP A 568 31.96 0.29 2.22
N ASN A 569 31.13 1.09 1.55
CA ASN A 569 29.80 1.42 2.03
C ASN A 569 28.91 0.18 2.08
N LYS A 570 28.94 -0.72 1.07
CA LYS A 570 28.21 -2.01 1.11
C LYS A 570 28.65 -2.86 2.31
N LYS A 571 29.94 -2.89 2.64
CA LYS A 571 30.48 -3.64 3.78
C LYS A 571 29.98 -3.06 5.11
N ILE A 572 30.02 -1.74 5.29
CA ILE A 572 29.53 -1.04 6.49
C ILE A 572 28.01 -1.19 6.61
N ASP A 573 27.25 -0.90 5.55
CA ASP A 573 25.78 -1.00 5.50
C ASP A 573 25.31 -2.40 5.90
N SER A 574 25.87 -3.45 5.29
CA SER A 574 25.46 -4.83 5.55
C SER A 574 25.81 -5.29 6.96
N THR A 575 26.99 -4.91 7.46
CA THR A 575 27.46 -5.24 8.81
C THR A 575 26.61 -4.57 9.89
N LEU A 576 26.35 -3.26 9.75
CA LEU A 576 25.45 -2.52 10.65
C LEU A 576 24.01 -3.05 10.57
N THR A 577 23.49 -3.31 9.36
CA THR A 577 22.14 -3.86 9.18
C THR A 577 21.99 -5.22 9.85
N ALA A 578 22.96 -6.12 9.67
CA ALA A 578 22.94 -7.45 10.28
C ALA A 578 22.96 -7.37 11.83
N ALA A 579 23.75 -6.46 12.40
CA ALA A 579 23.82 -6.31 13.84
C ALA A 579 22.60 -5.58 14.44
N PHE A 580 22.07 -4.53 13.79
CA PHE A 580 20.86 -3.88 14.28
C PHE A 580 19.63 -4.78 14.16
N THR A 581 19.55 -5.63 13.14
CA THR A 581 18.49 -6.67 13.02
C THR A 581 18.75 -7.92 13.88
N SER A 582 19.83 -7.95 14.66
CA SER A 582 20.13 -9.04 15.61
C SER A 582 19.30 -8.95 16.90
N ASP A 583 19.42 -9.99 17.72
CA ASP A 583 18.79 -10.07 19.04
C ASP A 583 19.23 -8.93 19.97
N GLN A 584 20.50 -8.55 19.93
CA GLN A 584 21.03 -7.44 20.73
C GLN A 584 20.55 -6.09 20.19
N GLY A 585 20.55 -5.94 18.86
CA GLY A 585 20.18 -4.71 18.17
C GLY A 585 18.71 -4.31 18.33
N MET A 586 17.80 -5.28 18.53
CA MET A 586 16.37 -5.04 18.72
C MET A 586 15.85 -5.16 20.16
N SER A 587 16.73 -5.53 21.10
CA SER A 587 16.39 -5.85 22.50
C SER A 587 15.71 -4.74 23.31
N ARG A 588 15.78 -3.48 22.88
CA ARG A 588 15.25 -2.31 23.61
C ARG A 588 14.07 -1.65 22.92
N THR A 589 13.48 -2.31 21.93
CA THR A 589 12.30 -1.84 21.19
C THR A 589 11.09 -1.73 22.12
N LYS A 590 10.36 -0.60 22.05
CA LYS A 590 9.20 -0.30 22.92
C LYS A 590 7.93 -0.14 22.12
N ILE A 591 6.79 -0.03 22.81
CA ILE A 591 5.58 0.59 22.27
C ILE A 591 5.75 2.13 22.36
N LYS A 592 5.50 2.86 21.26
CA LYS A 592 5.48 4.33 21.21
C LYS A 592 4.60 4.90 22.34
N ALA A 593 5.02 5.99 22.96
CA ALA A 593 4.33 6.62 24.10
C ALA A 593 2.85 6.96 23.83
N THR A 594 2.47 7.28 22.59
CA THR A 594 1.09 7.51 22.17
C THR A 594 0.17 6.31 22.47
N TYR A 595 0.68 5.09 22.24
CA TYR A 595 -0.08 3.84 22.31
C TYR A 595 0.02 3.11 23.65
N GLN A 596 1.01 3.42 24.50
CA GLN A 596 1.19 2.75 25.79
C GLN A 596 -0.09 2.61 26.66
N PRO A 597 -1.02 3.59 26.74
CA PRO A 597 -2.27 3.43 27.49
C PRO A 597 -3.19 2.29 27.01
N PHE A 598 -3.07 1.89 25.75
CA PHE A 598 -3.85 0.81 25.13
C PHE A 598 -3.13 -0.54 25.21
N PHE A 599 -1.85 -0.54 25.57
CA PHE A 599 -0.98 -1.71 25.66
C PHE A 599 -0.36 -1.80 27.06
N GLN A 600 -1.17 -2.21 28.02
CA GLN A 600 -0.69 -2.63 29.33
C GLN A 600 0.17 -3.89 29.15
N GLN A 601 1.48 -3.71 29.19
CA GLN A 601 2.47 -4.78 29.19
C GLN A 601 3.22 -4.76 30.52
N ASP A 602 3.37 -5.93 31.15
CA ASP A 602 4.16 -6.07 32.38
C ASP A 602 5.66 -5.84 32.15
N GLN A 603 6.11 -5.88 30.89
CA GLN A 603 7.48 -5.69 30.46
C GLN A 603 7.64 -4.35 29.72
N PRO A 604 8.77 -3.63 29.91
CA PRO A 604 9.01 -2.33 29.28
C PRO A 604 9.40 -2.41 27.79
N TYR A 605 9.56 -3.61 27.25
CA TYR A 605 10.01 -3.90 25.88
C TYR A 605 9.09 -4.92 25.23
N VAL A 606 8.93 -4.83 23.90
CA VAL A 606 8.12 -5.80 23.15
C VAL A 606 8.89 -7.11 22.92
N PRO A 607 8.21 -8.26 22.66
CA PRO A 607 8.89 -9.51 22.35
C PRO A 607 9.88 -9.38 21.19
N LEU A 608 11.08 -9.91 21.39
CA LEU A 608 12.21 -9.71 20.48
C LEU A 608 11.95 -10.22 19.07
N VAL A 609 11.27 -11.37 18.95
CA VAL A 609 10.86 -11.91 17.65
C VAL A 609 9.95 -10.95 16.90
N LEU A 610 9.04 -10.25 17.60
CA LEU A 610 8.17 -9.25 16.99
C LEU A 610 8.94 -8.03 16.52
N ALA A 611 9.83 -7.48 17.37
CA ALA A 611 10.67 -6.33 17.02
C ALA A 611 11.49 -6.59 15.74
N LYS A 612 12.11 -7.77 15.63
CA LYS A 612 12.89 -8.19 14.46
C LYS A 612 12.04 -8.41 13.22
N GLN A 613 10.86 -9.02 13.36
CA GLN A 613 9.95 -9.29 12.23
C GLN A 613 9.38 -8.01 11.62
N LEU A 614 9.17 -6.97 12.43
CA LEU A 614 8.45 -5.75 12.03
C LEU A 614 9.33 -4.52 11.74
N GLU A 615 10.67 -4.63 11.77
CA GLU A 615 11.60 -3.51 11.53
C GLU A 615 11.27 -2.73 10.25
N ARG A 616 10.92 -3.47 9.21
CA ARG A 616 10.64 -2.95 7.86
C ARG A 616 9.16 -2.71 7.60
N GLN A 617 8.30 -2.89 8.60
CA GLN A 617 6.84 -2.95 8.43
C GLN A 617 6.15 -1.79 9.17
N SER A 618 5.99 -0.67 8.47
CA SER A 618 5.45 0.59 9.00
C SER A 618 3.92 0.65 9.16
N ARG A 619 3.16 -0.39 8.78
CA ARG A 619 1.69 -0.31 8.69
C ARG A 619 0.94 -1.57 9.11
N VAL A 620 1.46 -2.34 10.07
CA VAL A 620 0.90 -3.66 10.48
C VAL A 620 -0.05 -3.63 11.68
N PHE A 621 -0.18 -2.46 12.30
CA PHE A 621 -1.11 -2.23 13.38
C PHE A 621 -2.28 -1.39 12.85
N MET A 622 -3.49 -1.60 13.37
CA MET A 622 -4.65 -0.79 13.03
C MET A 622 -5.37 -0.34 14.31
N GLN A 623 -5.59 0.97 14.42
CA GLN A 623 -6.20 1.63 15.56
C GLN A 623 -7.60 2.12 15.21
N GLU A 624 -8.53 2.02 16.17
CA GLU A 624 -9.80 2.75 16.13
C GLU A 624 -9.59 4.18 16.66
N GLY A 625 -10.06 5.17 15.90
CA GLY A 625 -9.95 6.59 16.20
C GLY A 625 -11.14 7.39 15.69
N VAL A 626 -11.01 8.71 15.72
CA VAL A 626 -12.05 9.66 15.30
C VAL A 626 -11.52 10.64 14.25
N LEU A 627 -12.43 11.17 13.43
CA LEU A 627 -12.13 12.22 12.46
C LEU A 627 -12.38 13.58 13.10
N LYS A 628 -11.34 14.30 13.54
CA LYS A 628 -11.54 15.63 14.12
C LYS A 628 -11.64 16.67 13.00
N LYS A 629 -12.83 17.28 12.88
CA LYS A 629 -13.04 18.42 11.99
C LYS A 629 -12.57 19.72 12.66
N GLN A 630 -11.78 20.54 11.97
CA GLN A 630 -11.72 21.98 12.25
C GLN A 630 -12.93 22.65 11.57
N GLU A 631 -13.39 23.77 12.12
CA GLU A 631 -14.73 24.33 11.83
C GLU A 631 -14.90 24.81 10.37
N ASP A 632 -13.80 25.06 9.65
CA ASP A 632 -13.77 25.49 8.24
C ASP A 632 -13.48 24.36 7.21
N ILE A 633 -13.74 23.08 7.53
CA ILE A 633 -13.57 22.00 6.53
C ILE A 633 -14.69 22.06 5.48
N GLY A 634 -14.33 22.55 4.30
CA GLY A 634 -15.11 22.35 3.08
C GLY A 634 -15.30 20.85 2.79
N VAL A 635 -16.54 20.48 2.44
CA VAL A 635 -16.94 19.11 2.09
C VAL A 635 -16.04 18.48 1.01
N ASP A 636 -15.45 19.33 0.16
CA ASP A 636 -14.55 18.96 -0.94
C ASP A 636 -13.24 18.28 -0.51
N ALA A 637 -12.78 18.45 0.74
CA ALA A 637 -11.52 17.90 1.23
C ALA A 637 -11.58 16.40 1.59
N LEU A 638 -12.78 15.81 1.63
CA LEU A 638 -13.02 14.37 1.81
C LEU A 638 -13.57 13.75 0.53
N GLU A 639 -13.05 12.58 0.15
CA GLU A 639 -13.61 11.77 -0.93
C GLU A 639 -14.28 10.52 -0.34
N TYR A 640 -15.61 10.50 -0.32
CA TYR A 640 -16.38 9.36 0.14
C TYR A 640 -16.57 8.33 -1.00
N GLY A 641 -16.47 7.05 -0.67
CA GLY A 641 -16.57 5.98 -1.65
C GLY A 641 -16.77 4.61 -1.04
N VAL A 642 -16.60 3.59 -1.88
CA VAL A 642 -16.69 2.18 -1.49
C VAL A 642 -15.48 1.39 -1.96
N LEU A 643 -14.96 0.57 -1.05
CA LEU A 643 -13.96 -0.46 -1.32
C LEU A 643 -14.66 -1.79 -1.64
N LEU A 644 -14.52 -2.23 -2.89
CA LEU A 644 -15.22 -3.37 -3.46
C LEU A 644 -14.25 -4.47 -3.87
N ASP A 645 -14.68 -5.71 -3.74
CA ASP A 645 -14.08 -6.83 -4.46
C ASP A 645 -14.60 -6.93 -5.90
N GLU A 646 -13.97 -7.79 -6.71
CA GLU A 646 -14.34 -8.02 -8.12
C GLU A 646 -15.82 -8.41 -8.30
N GLU A 647 -16.38 -9.24 -7.41
CA GLU A 647 -17.78 -9.64 -7.48
C GLU A 647 -18.71 -8.48 -7.08
N GLU A 648 -18.33 -7.70 -6.06
CA GLU A 648 -19.07 -6.52 -5.61
C GLU A 648 -19.10 -5.40 -6.67
N LEU A 649 -17.99 -5.21 -7.40
CA LEU A 649 -17.92 -4.28 -8.55
C LEU A 649 -18.85 -4.72 -9.68
N ALA A 650 -18.77 -6.00 -10.07
CA ALA A 650 -19.60 -6.57 -11.13
C ALA A 650 -21.11 -6.51 -10.76
N ASP A 651 -21.46 -6.74 -9.49
CA ASP A 651 -22.82 -6.65 -8.97
C ASP A 651 -23.41 -5.21 -9.01
N ILE A 652 -22.61 -4.19 -8.70
CA ILE A 652 -23.03 -2.78 -8.86
C ILE A 652 -23.24 -2.44 -10.34
N ARG A 653 -22.35 -2.87 -11.22
CA ARG A 653 -22.47 -2.65 -12.67
C ARG A 653 -23.70 -3.33 -13.27
N ASP A 654 -23.94 -4.60 -12.95
CA ASP A 654 -25.16 -5.32 -13.36
C ASP A 654 -26.44 -4.69 -12.79
N TYR A 655 -26.41 -4.19 -11.56
CA TYR A 655 -27.53 -3.43 -10.99
C TYR A 655 -27.85 -2.18 -11.81
N TYR A 656 -26.85 -1.40 -12.22
CA TYR A 656 -27.04 -0.20 -13.04
C TYR A 656 -27.57 -0.55 -14.44
N LEU A 657 -26.98 -1.55 -15.11
CA LEU A 657 -27.47 -2.04 -16.40
C LEU A 657 -28.91 -2.58 -16.31
N SER A 658 -29.25 -3.26 -15.21
CA SER A 658 -30.61 -3.75 -14.93
C SER A 658 -31.63 -2.61 -14.81
N ILE A 659 -31.27 -1.49 -14.17
CA ILE A 659 -32.13 -0.30 -14.09
C ILE A 659 -32.34 0.30 -15.47
N TYR A 660 -31.27 0.58 -16.21
CA TYR A 660 -31.36 1.14 -17.55
C TYR A 660 -32.21 0.27 -18.49
N ALA A 661 -31.99 -1.05 -18.47
CA ALA A 661 -32.69 -2.02 -19.30
C ALA A 661 -34.19 -2.10 -18.98
N ALA A 662 -34.56 -2.07 -17.71
CA ALA A 662 -35.96 -2.17 -17.29
C ALA A 662 -36.73 -0.85 -17.44
N VAL A 663 -36.08 0.29 -17.14
CA VAL A 663 -36.73 1.60 -17.11
C VAL A 663 -36.82 2.21 -18.51
N ILE A 664 -35.70 2.36 -19.21
CA ILE A 664 -35.55 3.20 -20.43
C ILE A 664 -35.35 2.39 -21.72
N LYS A 665 -34.52 1.33 -21.72
CA LYS A 665 -34.08 0.65 -22.96
C LYS A 665 -35.26 0.21 -23.85
N ASN A 666 -35.30 0.72 -25.07
CA ASN A 666 -36.33 0.48 -26.08
C ASN A 666 -37.76 0.83 -25.61
N LYS A 667 -37.91 1.89 -24.81
CA LYS A 667 -39.19 2.41 -24.32
C LYS A 667 -39.37 3.85 -24.81
N LYS A 668 -40.63 4.23 -25.11
CA LYS A 668 -41.02 5.59 -25.52
C LYS A 668 -42.17 6.07 -24.62
N ASN A 669 -42.35 7.39 -24.54
CA ASN A 669 -43.47 8.07 -23.87
C ASN A 669 -43.70 7.59 -22.43
N LEU A 670 -42.68 7.72 -21.57
CA LEU A 670 -42.73 7.25 -20.19
C LEU A 670 -43.20 8.34 -19.23
N SER A 671 -44.27 8.07 -18.48
CA SER A 671 -44.64 8.91 -17.33
C SER A 671 -43.78 8.58 -16.11
N ASN A 672 -43.50 9.57 -15.26
CA ASN A 672 -42.71 9.40 -14.03
C ASN A 672 -43.24 8.25 -13.18
N ARG A 673 -44.57 8.12 -13.04
CA ARG A 673 -45.23 7.03 -12.31
C ARG A 673 -44.83 5.64 -12.85
N ARG A 674 -44.62 5.50 -14.16
CA ARG A 674 -44.21 4.26 -14.83
C ARG A 674 -42.70 4.00 -14.65
N MET A 675 -41.86 5.03 -14.76
CA MET A 675 -40.41 4.93 -14.53
C MET A 675 -40.10 4.54 -13.07
N ILE A 676 -40.61 5.29 -12.10
CA ILE A 676 -40.40 5.03 -10.67
C ILE A 676 -40.92 3.64 -10.27
N ARG A 677 -42.03 3.16 -10.86
CA ARG A 677 -42.53 1.79 -10.62
C ARG A 677 -41.55 0.72 -11.10
N ARG A 678 -40.94 0.91 -12.29
CA ARG A 678 -39.96 -0.03 -12.87
C ARG A 678 -38.65 -0.02 -12.08
N TYR A 679 -38.15 1.15 -11.71
CA TYR A 679 -36.99 1.28 -10.81
C TYR A 679 -37.22 0.52 -9.50
N ILE A 680 -38.36 0.73 -8.82
CA ILE A 680 -38.70 0.00 -7.58
C ILE A 680 -38.77 -1.52 -7.80
N GLN A 681 -39.23 -1.99 -8.96
CA GLN A 681 -39.24 -3.42 -9.29
C GLN A 681 -37.82 -3.99 -9.37
N VAL A 682 -36.89 -3.28 -10.04
CA VAL A 682 -35.49 -3.68 -10.14
C VAL A 682 -34.80 -3.61 -8.77
N ALA A 683 -34.87 -2.47 -8.09
CA ALA A 683 -34.26 -2.25 -6.78
C ALA A 683 -34.65 -3.30 -5.75
N ARG A 684 -35.93 -3.72 -5.72
CA ARG A 684 -36.40 -4.80 -4.84
C ARG A 684 -35.99 -6.20 -5.31
N GLY A 685 -35.93 -6.45 -6.61
CA GLY A 685 -35.46 -7.74 -7.15
C GLY A 685 -33.97 -7.97 -6.90
N LYS A 686 -33.15 -6.96 -7.21
CA LYS A 686 -31.69 -6.93 -7.08
C LYS A 686 -31.19 -6.45 -5.70
N SER A 687 -32.07 -6.32 -4.70
CA SER A 687 -31.69 -5.95 -3.32
C SER A 687 -30.75 -6.99 -2.71
N VAL A 688 -29.70 -6.54 -2.01
CA VAL A 688 -28.75 -7.39 -1.28
C VAL A 688 -29.31 -7.93 0.05
N LEU A 689 -30.36 -7.31 0.59
CA LEU A 689 -31.03 -7.77 1.82
C LEU A 689 -31.82 -9.07 1.61
N PRO A 690 -31.79 -10.03 2.55
CA PRO A 690 -32.58 -11.26 2.45
C PRO A 690 -34.08 -11.00 2.28
N ASN A 691 -34.62 -10.10 3.12
CA ASN A 691 -36.05 -9.73 3.12
C ASN A 691 -36.43 -8.77 1.97
N LYS A 692 -35.43 -8.29 1.21
CA LYS A 692 -35.50 -7.22 0.20
C LYS A 692 -35.92 -5.87 0.79
N VAL A 693 -35.49 -4.78 0.17
CA VAL A 693 -36.02 -3.44 0.52
C VAL A 693 -37.54 -3.40 0.30
N THR A 694 -38.27 -2.75 1.23
CA THR A 694 -39.72 -2.59 1.09
C THR A 694 -40.07 -1.50 0.08
N LYS A 695 -41.22 -1.62 -0.59
CA LYS A 695 -41.72 -0.55 -1.48
C LYS A 695 -42.02 0.74 -0.71
N SER A 696 -42.38 0.64 0.58
CA SER A 696 -42.63 1.79 1.44
C SER A 696 -41.34 2.56 1.71
N PHE A 697 -40.27 1.86 2.13
CA PHE A 697 -38.93 2.39 2.33
C PHE A 697 -38.46 3.22 1.12
N LEU A 698 -38.49 2.64 -0.09
CA LEU A 698 -37.99 3.34 -1.28
C LEU A 698 -38.81 4.61 -1.58
N LEU A 699 -40.12 4.61 -1.31
CA LEU A 699 -41.00 5.76 -1.57
C LEU A 699 -40.96 6.84 -0.48
N ALA A 700 -40.65 6.47 0.75
CA ALA A 700 -40.60 7.37 1.91
C ALA A 700 -39.27 8.14 2.02
N ASN A 701 -38.21 7.63 1.38
CA ASN A 701 -36.86 8.19 1.40
C ASN A 701 -36.47 8.80 0.05
N THR A 702 -35.29 9.40 0.02
CA THR A 702 -34.70 10.11 -1.12
C THR A 702 -34.08 9.11 -2.11
N MET A 703 -33.72 9.56 -3.31
CA MET A 703 -33.03 8.67 -4.27
C MET A 703 -31.63 8.31 -3.74
N SER A 704 -30.91 9.27 -3.17
CA SER A 704 -29.60 9.08 -2.53
C SER A 704 -29.64 7.94 -1.50
N THR A 705 -30.61 7.96 -0.59
CA THR A 705 -30.83 6.90 0.42
C THR A 705 -31.06 5.53 -0.24
N GLY A 706 -31.82 5.49 -1.33
CA GLY A 706 -32.13 4.25 -2.06
C GLY A 706 -30.95 3.69 -2.85
N LEU A 707 -30.06 4.56 -3.34
CA LEU A 707 -28.80 4.17 -3.97
C LEU A 707 -27.78 3.71 -2.93
N PHE A 708 -27.54 4.51 -1.88
CA PHE A 708 -26.65 4.18 -0.78
C PHE A 708 -26.96 2.81 -0.16
N GLN A 709 -28.23 2.49 0.11
CA GLN A 709 -28.65 1.17 0.59
C GLN A 709 -28.12 0.03 -0.29
N ARG A 710 -28.04 0.25 -1.61
CA ARG A 710 -27.71 -0.80 -2.59
C ARG A 710 -26.23 -0.84 -2.98
N THR A 711 -25.55 0.31 -3.01
CA THR A 711 -24.16 0.43 -3.47
C THR A 711 -23.17 0.66 -2.33
N GLY A 712 -23.59 1.36 -1.28
CA GLY A 712 -22.74 1.94 -0.23
C GLY A 712 -22.16 3.32 -0.59
N LEU A 713 -22.43 3.84 -1.79
CA LEU A 713 -21.95 5.16 -2.25
C LEU A 713 -22.73 6.28 -1.56
N TYR A 714 -22.03 7.12 -0.80
CA TYR A 714 -22.59 8.29 -0.14
C TYR A 714 -22.60 9.51 -1.06
N GLU A 715 -23.65 10.32 -0.98
CA GLU A 715 -23.83 11.52 -1.78
C GLU A 715 -23.70 12.74 -0.87
N THR A 716 -22.63 13.51 -1.08
CA THR A 716 -22.24 14.64 -0.22
C THR A 716 -22.97 15.95 -0.52
N ASN A 717 -23.56 16.06 -1.72
CA ASN A 717 -24.06 17.33 -2.23
C ASN A 717 -25.58 17.45 -2.03
N ALA A 718 -26.04 18.64 -1.62
CA ALA A 718 -27.46 18.95 -1.49
C ALA A 718 -28.08 19.20 -2.88
N ASP A 719 -28.77 18.20 -3.41
CA ASP A 719 -29.36 18.20 -4.74
C ASP A 719 -30.78 17.57 -4.68
N SER A 720 -31.43 17.28 -5.81
CA SER A 720 -32.74 16.62 -5.79
C SER A 720 -32.71 15.09 -5.60
N LEU A 721 -31.56 14.43 -5.72
CA LEU A 721 -31.35 13.05 -5.28
C LEU A 721 -31.35 12.96 -3.75
N SER A 722 -30.79 13.95 -3.05
CA SER A 722 -30.72 14.02 -1.59
C SER A 722 -31.86 14.78 -0.89
N VAL A 723 -32.50 15.76 -1.54
CA VAL A 723 -33.58 16.57 -0.92
C VAL A 723 -34.99 15.99 -1.13
N LEU A 724 -35.31 15.44 -2.31
CA LEU A 724 -36.67 15.00 -2.63
C LEU A 724 -36.91 13.51 -2.37
N LYS A 725 -38.01 13.18 -1.68
CA LYS A 725 -38.46 11.79 -1.48
C LYS A 725 -38.93 11.20 -2.81
N LEU A 726 -38.61 9.94 -3.09
CA LEU A 726 -38.95 9.26 -4.35
C LEU A 726 -40.46 9.23 -4.67
N LYS A 727 -41.34 9.35 -3.67
CA LYS A 727 -42.78 9.54 -3.89
C LYS A 727 -43.13 10.85 -4.60
N GLN A 728 -42.37 11.93 -4.36
CA GLN A 728 -42.56 13.26 -4.93
C GLN A 728 -42.14 13.31 -6.40
N TRP A 729 -41.10 12.57 -6.79
CA TRP A 729 -40.64 12.42 -8.18
C TRP A 729 -41.72 11.91 -9.17
N LYS A 730 -42.82 11.33 -8.67
CA LYS A 730 -43.98 10.92 -9.46
C LYS A 730 -44.87 12.09 -9.93
N GLN A 731 -44.66 13.29 -9.41
CA GLN A 731 -45.42 14.50 -9.72
C GLN A 731 -44.64 15.32 -10.75
N THR A 732 -45.23 15.56 -11.92
CA THR A 732 -44.56 16.29 -13.03
C THR A 732 -44.17 17.72 -12.65
N ARG A 733 -44.96 18.39 -11.79
CA ARG A 733 -44.65 19.71 -11.23
C ARG A 733 -43.36 19.75 -10.37
N ARG A 734 -42.86 18.60 -9.90
CA ARG A 734 -41.64 18.49 -9.07
C ARG A 734 -40.47 17.82 -9.80
N MET A 735 -40.72 17.20 -10.95
CA MET A 735 -39.72 16.45 -11.72
C MET A 735 -40.19 16.31 -13.16
N ASN A 736 -39.47 16.91 -14.11
CA ASN A 736 -39.78 16.77 -15.53
C ASN A 736 -39.56 15.31 -15.98
N ALA A 737 -40.43 14.79 -16.86
CA ALA A 737 -40.28 13.45 -17.42
C ALA A 737 -38.96 13.29 -18.19
N LYS A 738 -38.53 14.30 -18.95
CA LYS A 738 -37.28 14.24 -19.73
C LYS A 738 -36.04 14.19 -18.83
N MET A 739 -35.99 15.02 -17.78
CA MET A 739 -34.93 14.96 -16.76
C MET A 739 -34.86 13.57 -16.11
N LEU A 740 -36.01 12.97 -15.83
CA LEU A 740 -36.08 11.63 -15.24
C LEU A 740 -35.68 10.52 -16.22
N GLU A 741 -35.97 10.67 -17.51
CA GLU A 741 -35.47 9.79 -18.57
C GLU A 741 -33.94 9.90 -18.72
N ASP A 742 -33.38 11.11 -18.63
CA ASP A 742 -31.93 11.34 -18.71
C ASP A 742 -31.19 10.81 -17.48
N PHE A 743 -31.74 11.04 -16.26
CA PHE A 743 -31.24 10.43 -15.04
C PHE A 743 -31.20 8.89 -15.13
N PHE A 744 -32.30 8.25 -15.54
CA PHE A 744 -32.31 6.79 -15.71
C PHE A 744 -31.47 6.29 -16.89
N SER A 745 -31.13 7.16 -17.85
CA SER A 745 -30.15 6.87 -18.90
C SER A 745 -28.71 6.91 -18.38
N SER A 746 -28.41 7.81 -17.43
CA SER A 746 -27.06 7.95 -16.84
C SER A 746 -26.57 6.68 -16.13
N PHE A 747 -27.46 5.79 -15.66
CA PHE A 747 -27.07 4.46 -15.15
C PHE A 747 -26.29 3.63 -16.18
N LYS A 748 -26.62 3.75 -17.47
CA LYS A 748 -25.83 3.08 -18.52
C LYS A 748 -24.45 3.72 -18.62
N THR A 749 -24.38 5.05 -18.60
CA THR A 749 -23.11 5.80 -18.65
C THR A 749 -22.21 5.38 -17.49
N LYS A 750 -22.71 5.41 -16.25
CA LYS A 750 -21.95 4.97 -15.06
C LYS A 750 -21.55 3.49 -15.11
N ALA A 751 -22.39 2.61 -15.68
CA ALA A 751 -22.02 1.20 -15.90
C ALA A 751 -20.97 0.99 -17.01
N SER A 752 -20.85 1.94 -17.95
CA SER A 752 -19.77 1.98 -18.94
C SER A 752 -18.48 2.52 -18.32
N GLU A 753 -18.54 3.65 -17.62
CA GLU A 753 -17.40 4.24 -16.90
C GLU A 753 -16.74 3.25 -15.91
N ILE A 754 -17.54 2.45 -15.18
CA ILE A 754 -17.03 1.39 -14.29
C ILE A 754 -16.23 0.31 -15.04
N GLU A 755 -16.58 0.01 -16.28
CA GLU A 755 -15.85 -0.98 -17.10
C GLU A 755 -14.59 -0.37 -17.72
N GLU A 756 -14.72 0.86 -18.21
CA GLU A 756 -13.66 1.62 -18.90
C GLU A 756 -12.51 1.97 -17.95
N HIS A 757 -12.81 2.55 -16.79
CA HIS A 757 -11.81 2.95 -15.79
C HIS A 757 -11.39 1.82 -14.85
N LYS A 758 -11.86 0.57 -15.06
CA LYS A 758 -11.55 -0.57 -14.18
C LYS A 758 -10.04 -0.84 -14.07
N GLY A 759 -9.27 -0.50 -15.10
CA GLY A 759 -7.82 -0.66 -15.12
C GLY A 759 -7.04 0.49 -14.48
N ASP A 760 -7.68 1.64 -14.23
CA ASP A 760 -7.01 2.89 -13.89
C ASP A 760 -6.50 2.86 -12.44
N LYS A 761 -5.33 3.45 -12.19
CA LYS A 761 -4.75 3.57 -10.82
C LYS A 761 -5.66 4.31 -9.83
N THR A 762 -6.61 5.11 -10.32
CA THR A 762 -7.57 5.84 -9.49
C THR A 762 -8.67 4.96 -8.93
N VAL A 763 -8.99 3.87 -9.63
CA VAL A 763 -10.07 2.91 -9.31
C VAL A 763 -9.48 1.59 -8.81
N ARG A 764 -8.47 1.06 -9.48
CA ARG A 764 -7.85 -0.23 -9.18
C ARG A 764 -6.78 -0.09 -8.12
N LEU A 765 -6.94 -0.85 -7.04
CA LEU A 765 -6.03 -0.91 -5.91
C LEU A 765 -5.43 -2.31 -5.82
N GLN A 766 -4.12 -2.40 -5.63
CA GLN A 766 -3.45 -3.67 -5.31
C GLN A 766 -3.10 -3.69 -3.83
N GLN A 767 -3.43 -4.77 -3.14
CA GLN A 767 -3.10 -4.99 -1.74
C GLN A 767 -2.65 -6.44 -1.55
N ASN A 768 -1.37 -6.65 -1.23
CA ASN A 768 -0.73 -7.97 -1.28
C ASN A 768 -1.05 -8.62 -2.66
N ASP A 769 -1.49 -9.88 -2.69
CA ASP A 769 -1.90 -10.58 -3.92
C ASP A 769 -3.35 -10.28 -4.37
N HIS A 770 -4.04 -9.33 -3.73
CA HIS A 770 -5.46 -9.03 -3.96
C HIS A 770 -5.69 -7.72 -4.71
N CYS A 771 -6.69 -7.74 -5.58
CA CYS A 771 -7.15 -6.57 -6.32
C CYS A 771 -8.48 -6.09 -5.74
N PHE A 772 -8.54 -4.83 -5.35
CA PHE A 772 -9.74 -4.13 -4.89
C PHE A 772 -10.06 -2.95 -5.80
N TYR A 773 -11.29 -2.46 -5.69
CA TYR A 773 -11.78 -1.35 -6.51
C TYR A 773 -12.39 -0.25 -5.64
N TRP A 774 -11.96 0.97 -5.89
CA TRP A 774 -12.44 2.21 -5.28
C TRP A 774 -13.42 2.90 -6.23
N LEU A 775 -14.70 2.97 -5.84
CA LEU A 775 -15.66 3.84 -6.50
C LEU A 775 -16.02 5.00 -5.57
N ASN A 776 -15.78 6.22 -5.99
CA ASN A 776 -16.17 7.45 -5.30
C ASN A 776 -17.52 8.00 -5.82
N GLN A 777 -17.90 9.19 -5.37
CA GLN A 777 -19.18 9.82 -5.73
C GLN A 777 -19.37 10.07 -7.23
N ALA A 778 -18.29 10.13 -8.04
CA ALA A 778 -18.40 10.33 -9.48
C ALA A 778 -19.13 9.18 -10.21
N TYR A 779 -19.23 8.00 -9.59
CA TYR A 779 -19.96 6.85 -10.11
C TYR A 779 -21.46 6.84 -9.72
N ILE A 780 -21.94 7.85 -9.01
CA ILE A 780 -23.37 8.02 -8.73
C ILE A 780 -24.09 8.50 -10.02
N PRO A 781 -25.25 7.93 -10.38
CA PRO A 781 -26.07 8.39 -11.51
C PRO A 781 -26.49 9.86 -11.37
N ILE A 782 -26.26 10.66 -12.41
CA ILE A 782 -26.36 12.13 -12.34
C ILE A 782 -27.76 12.62 -12.73
N LEU A 783 -28.32 13.52 -11.93
CA LEU A 783 -29.55 14.26 -12.22
C LEU A 783 -29.19 15.69 -12.70
N ASN A 784 -29.08 15.87 -14.01
CA ASN A 784 -28.60 17.13 -14.59
C ASN A 784 -29.72 18.17 -14.74
N TYR A 785 -29.59 19.31 -14.04
CA TYR A 785 -30.49 20.46 -14.13
C TYR A 785 -30.09 21.45 -15.24
N ASN A 786 -28.79 21.72 -15.38
CA ASN A 786 -28.30 22.88 -16.15
C ASN A 786 -28.33 22.65 -17.68
N ASN A 787 -28.16 21.41 -18.16
CA ASN A 787 -28.12 21.11 -19.60
C ASN A 787 -29.48 21.24 -20.32
N GLN A 788 -30.59 21.49 -19.61
CA GLN A 788 -31.92 21.65 -20.22
C GLN A 788 -32.46 23.08 -20.22
N GLN A 789 -32.01 23.97 -19.33
CA GLN A 789 -32.33 25.42 -19.44
C GLN A 789 -31.89 26.01 -20.79
N LEU A 790 -30.82 25.47 -21.38
CA LEU A 790 -30.30 25.87 -22.70
C LEU A 790 -31.05 25.27 -23.91
N LYS A 791 -32.06 24.41 -23.72
CA LYS A 791 -32.73 23.67 -24.81
C LYS A 791 -34.25 23.69 -24.79
N ASP A 792 -34.89 24.19 -23.73
CA ASP A 792 -36.34 24.29 -23.63
C ASP A 792 -36.73 25.57 -22.88
N GLN A 793 -37.26 26.57 -23.61
CA GLN A 793 -37.67 27.86 -23.05
C GLN A 793 -38.97 27.79 -22.22
N SER A 794 -39.54 26.60 -21.99
CA SER A 794 -40.64 26.43 -21.03
C SER A 794 -40.21 26.51 -19.56
N PHE A 795 -38.91 26.67 -19.28
CA PHE A 795 -38.34 26.90 -17.95
C PHE A 795 -38.42 28.37 -17.51
N ASP A 796 -39.62 28.79 -17.07
CA ASP A 796 -39.81 30.06 -16.33
C ASP A 796 -40.38 29.86 -14.92
N LEU A 797 -40.34 28.61 -14.42
CA LEU A 797 -40.72 28.23 -13.05
C LEU A 797 -39.81 27.15 -12.48
N LEU A 798 -38.69 27.56 -11.87
CA LEU A 798 -38.24 27.14 -10.52
C LEU A 798 -36.83 27.67 -10.20
N PRO A 799 -36.75 28.76 -9.42
CA PRO A 799 -35.77 28.82 -8.34
C PRO A 799 -36.37 29.46 -7.06
N VAL A 800 -37.44 28.87 -6.49
CA VAL A 800 -38.03 29.35 -5.22
C VAL A 800 -38.35 28.23 -4.23
N GLU A 801 -38.76 27.03 -4.71
CA GLU A 801 -39.01 25.90 -3.79
C GLU A 801 -37.73 25.19 -3.31
N LEU A 802 -36.58 25.35 -3.97
CA LEU A 802 -35.31 24.76 -3.52
C LEU A 802 -34.64 25.60 -2.42
N GLU A 803 -34.74 26.93 -2.47
CA GLU A 803 -34.23 27.81 -1.42
C GLU A 803 -35.09 27.73 -0.14
N LYS A 804 -36.42 27.67 -0.29
CA LYS A 804 -37.37 27.53 0.84
C LYS A 804 -37.34 26.19 1.58
N ILE A 805 -36.48 25.25 1.18
CA ILE A 805 -36.28 23.98 1.90
C ILE A 805 -35.06 24.06 2.85
N LYS A 806 -34.25 25.14 2.82
CA LYS A 806 -33.17 25.35 3.81
C LYS A 806 -33.67 25.73 5.22
N GLU A 807 -34.92 26.15 5.37
CA GLU A 807 -35.52 26.48 6.67
C GLU A 807 -36.70 25.55 6.98
N GLN A 808 -36.47 24.48 7.75
CA GLN A 808 -37.33 23.98 8.85
C GLN A 808 -36.98 22.56 9.30
N ASN A 809 -36.79 22.42 10.61
CA ASN A 809 -36.83 21.17 11.37
C ASN A 809 -37.19 21.55 12.83
N PRO A 810 -37.68 20.64 13.71
CA PRO A 810 -38.19 19.28 13.49
C PRO A 810 -39.55 19.02 14.20
N LYS A 811 -40.19 17.84 13.98
CA LYS A 811 -40.72 16.97 15.08
C LYS A 811 -41.47 15.68 14.63
N LYS A 812 -41.28 14.66 15.48
CA LYS A 812 -42.08 13.43 15.79
C LYS A 812 -41.96 12.14 14.95
N GLU A 813 -41.96 11.05 15.73
CA GLU A 813 -41.74 9.63 15.41
C GLU A 813 -43.03 8.95 14.85
N VAL A 814 -43.13 7.65 14.50
CA VAL A 814 -42.95 6.40 15.28
C VAL A 814 -42.81 5.19 14.32
N ASN A 815 -42.01 4.16 14.70
CA ASN A 815 -41.88 2.76 14.17
C ASN A 815 -41.76 2.54 12.63
N GLU A 816 -41.40 1.39 12.04
CA GLU A 816 -40.97 0.04 12.50
C GLU A 816 -39.70 -0.43 11.73
N GLY A 817 -38.89 -1.33 12.34
CA GLY A 817 -38.00 -2.28 11.66
C GLY A 817 -36.54 -1.85 11.41
N HIS A 818 -35.59 -2.78 11.61
CA HIS A 818 -34.12 -2.61 11.58
C HIS A 818 -33.49 -1.82 10.41
N ALA A 819 -34.21 -1.70 9.27
CA ALA A 819 -33.76 -0.88 8.14
C ALA A 819 -33.99 0.62 8.35
N LYS A 820 -34.85 1.02 9.29
CA LYS A 820 -35.11 2.42 9.67
C LYS A 820 -33.90 3.01 10.37
N ASP A 821 -33.33 2.29 11.32
CA ASP A 821 -32.12 2.67 12.07
C ASP A 821 -30.92 2.88 11.12
N TYR A 822 -30.85 2.15 10.00
CA TYR A 822 -29.82 2.37 8.97
C TYR A 822 -30.05 3.61 8.11
N ILE A 823 -31.30 4.05 7.95
CA ILE A 823 -31.56 5.32 7.30
C ILE A 823 -31.39 6.48 8.30
N GLU A 824 -31.73 6.30 9.57
CA GLU A 824 -31.48 7.32 10.60
C GLU A 824 -29.97 7.51 10.79
N ARG A 825 -29.17 6.43 10.77
CA ARG A 825 -27.70 6.45 10.56
C ARG A 825 -27.24 7.34 9.40
N VAL A 826 -27.87 7.24 8.23
CA VAL A 826 -27.48 8.00 7.02
C VAL A 826 -28.01 9.44 7.03
N LYS A 827 -29.19 9.67 7.63
CA LYS A 827 -29.83 10.99 7.72
C LYS A 827 -29.30 11.87 8.84
N LYS A 828 -28.69 11.28 9.87
CA LYS A 828 -27.86 12.01 10.85
C LYS A 828 -26.52 12.47 10.26
N GLY A 829 -26.23 12.06 9.03
CA GLY A 829 -25.01 12.38 8.29
C GLY A 829 -23.94 11.31 8.51
N MET A 830 -23.45 10.73 7.41
CA MET A 830 -22.01 10.46 7.38
C MET A 830 -21.30 11.82 7.41
N PRO A 831 -20.22 11.94 8.20
CA PRO A 831 -19.83 13.17 8.92
C PRO A 831 -19.94 14.50 8.17
#